data_AF-A0A0P1ALJ5-F1
#
_entry.id   AF-A0A0P1ALJ5-F1
#
_cell.length_a   1.000
_cell.length_b   1.000
_cell.length_c   1.000
_cell.angle_alpha   90.00
_cell.angle_beta   90.00
_cell.angle_gamma   90.00
#
_symmetry.space_group_name_H-M   'P 1'
#
loop_
_entity.id
_entity.type
_entity.pdbx_description
1 polymer ?
#
loop_
_entity_poly.entity_id
_entity_poly.type
_entity_poly.pdbx_seq_one_letter_code
_entity_poly.pdbx_strand_id
1 'polypeptide(L)'
;MFVPILSTLLLLDVSVSSTSNSSIDQHEDPVVFARHLNNSLPSANSSLTVAEGKFESSDDSEQDNTDSDETDGEMRMKFLLNKWISPFSYKQLPPEEYFNSLRSTQQKASKLLLNENLSNKNLKRIFKHFKKLLQSNDEQMKSFVDEETAALLRNAATSERTQALLLKSETKLSTIFTSLMLRTKDGSLEEFFKLELHIPLLSYTIKLIGQVGFPKGRSEVADDIVRILTANHNGGNLITWLGRCQSDQDLINRVIKVLVQSATTRKLAYRLQSLRSDDFKDLFSKIEHLDEQAIRDHILDYAAYIRFNFIEHEAKSSSFVVSKFRSFLQYRYKDSEEKQKQFFSRKQKRVYPTGFALDSNRYTEIDWTQFTEDQVRLFKATLQSDDQVKSVRETLQAASQVASFTEKLGDKTMVDTFQTVLNDEKFVQWLQAVLEDEKAVQSLKTILKDAKDPEDLMLLLTKDDKLNQKEVTELDELIKSEGLLQLLQTSMVNDERMTMLKKALGFEGRLRSVDDILCSTELDTKKLLDGILSNQKITQSLKEIVKDDVRLKLFKSALEGKEEIKNFLSALGDKDLAYVLLKDMDQVFFLRVAIKDDYRTNLFRAALENKEQVKHFVEALDKKKLANVFKSILKEKNQVRLLEDAVTKQSKAGFRFSLNDRDRMMLAEEMEKNFIQVKVSDSRIN
;
A
#
# COMPACT_ATOMS: atom_id res chain seq x y z
N MET A 1 -28.24 17.57 39.26
CA MET A 1 -29.30 18.59 39.15
C MET A 1 -28.72 19.74 38.35
N PHE A 2 -29.42 20.13 37.27
CA PHE A 2 -29.25 21.31 36.41
C PHE A 2 -28.01 21.50 35.51
N VAL A 3 -28.28 21.15 34.25
CA VAL A 3 -27.88 21.78 32.97
C VAL A 3 -27.99 23.32 33.01
N PRO A 4 -27.30 24.04 32.11
CA PRO A 4 -28.07 24.94 31.24
C PRO A 4 -27.78 24.80 29.74
N ILE A 5 -28.90 24.89 29.02
CA ILE A 5 -29.18 24.83 27.60
C ILE A 5 -29.14 26.26 27.01
N LEU A 6 -28.57 26.38 25.80
CA LEU A 6 -28.87 27.28 24.66
C LEU A 6 -29.18 28.79 24.83
N SER A 7 -28.72 29.50 23.78
CA SER A 7 -29.30 30.67 23.05
C SER A 7 -28.31 31.84 23.06
N THR A 8 -27.89 32.50 21.97
CA THR A 8 -28.61 33.18 20.85
C THR A 8 -27.51 33.65 19.86
N LEU A 9 -27.58 33.39 18.54
CA LEU A 9 -28.06 34.27 17.45
C LEU A 9 -27.32 35.61 17.22
N LEU A 10 -26.91 35.79 15.96
CA LEU A 10 -26.74 37.02 15.17
C LEU A 10 -25.59 37.99 15.49
N LEU A 11 -24.70 38.18 14.52
CA LEU A 11 -24.60 39.45 13.78
C LEU A 11 -23.83 39.24 12.47
N LEU A 12 -24.56 39.46 11.37
CA LEU A 12 -24.03 39.87 10.07
C LEU A 12 -23.26 41.18 10.26
N ASP A 13 -22.12 41.32 9.60
CA ASP A 13 -21.75 42.64 9.10
C ASP A 13 -21.25 42.55 7.67
N VAL A 14 -21.88 43.39 6.86
CA VAL A 14 -21.73 43.55 5.42
C VAL A 14 -20.71 44.65 5.22
N SER A 15 -19.78 44.48 4.29
CA SER A 15 -19.06 45.61 3.70
C SER A 15 -18.98 45.41 2.20
N VAL A 16 -19.94 46.05 1.54
CA VAL A 16 -19.93 46.37 0.12
C VAL A 16 -19.18 47.69 -0.05
N SER A 17 -18.20 47.75 -0.94
CA SER A 17 -17.85 48.99 -1.64
C SER A 17 -17.59 48.68 -3.11
N SER A 18 -18.55 49.07 -3.93
CA SER A 18 -18.52 49.12 -5.39
C SER A 18 -18.02 50.48 -5.88
N THR A 19 -17.31 50.49 -7.01
CA THR A 19 -17.33 51.47 -8.14
C THR A 19 -16.10 51.20 -9.03
N SER A 20 -16.08 51.18 -10.36
CA SER A 20 -17.07 51.35 -11.43
C SER A 20 -16.46 50.93 -12.77
N ASN A 21 -17.29 50.32 -13.62
CA ASN A 21 -17.35 50.26 -15.10
C ASN A 21 -16.12 50.59 -15.97
N SER A 22 -15.80 49.65 -16.88
CA SER A 22 -15.80 49.93 -18.33
C SER A 22 -16.11 48.67 -19.14
N SER A 23 -17.12 48.77 -20.00
CA SER A 23 -17.49 47.86 -21.08
C SER A 23 -16.42 47.77 -22.16
N ILE A 24 -16.23 46.59 -22.76
CA ILE A 24 -16.17 46.35 -24.22
C ILE A 24 -16.16 44.83 -24.47
N ASP A 25 -16.88 44.46 -25.52
CA ASP A 25 -17.25 43.14 -25.99
C ASP A 25 -16.10 42.23 -26.49
N GLN A 26 -16.43 40.93 -26.45
CA GLN A 26 -16.08 39.84 -27.37
C GLN A 26 -14.85 38.94 -27.14
N HIS A 27 -15.21 37.63 -27.13
CA HIS A 27 -14.43 36.40 -27.32
C HIS A 27 -13.52 35.92 -26.18
N GLU A 28 -13.92 34.82 -25.51
CA GLU A 28 -13.26 33.51 -25.60
C GLU A 28 -13.86 32.50 -24.57
N ASP A 29 -14.24 31.34 -25.09
CA ASP A 29 -14.39 30.00 -24.52
C ASP A 29 -15.00 29.75 -23.11
N PRO A 30 -16.06 28.92 -23.00
CA PRO A 30 -16.44 28.32 -21.73
C PRO A 30 -15.44 27.22 -21.36
N VAL A 31 -14.70 27.45 -20.27
CA VAL A 31 -13.95 26.43 -19.54
C VAL A 31 -14.92 25.33 -19.08
N VAL A 32 -14.87 24.20 -19.77
CA VAL A 32 -15.58 22.97 -19.40
C VAL A 32 -14.86 22.31 -18.22
N PHE A 33 -15.47 22.32 -17.04
CA PHE A 33 -15.11 21.39 -15.98
C PHE A 33 -15.60 19.99 -16.36
N ALA A 34 -14.74 19.19 -16.99
CA ALA A 34 -14.98 17.77 -17.21
C ALA A 34 -14.91 17.01 -15.88
N ARG A 35 -16.05 16.91 -15.19
CA ARG A 35 -16.32 15.89 -14.15
C ARG A 35 -16.92 14.67 -14.84
N HIS A 36 -16.15 13.60 -15.00
CA HIS A 36 -16.71 12.30 -15.41
C HIS A 36 -17.32 11.58 -14.19
N LEU A 37 -18.61 11.83 -13.97
CA LEU A 37 -19.53 10.88 -13.35
C LEU A 37 -20.15 10.06 -14.49
N ASN A 38 -20.00 8.74 -14.50
CA ASN A 38 -20.84 7.85 -15.32
C ASN A 38 -21.28 6.65 -14.47
N ASN A 39 -22.44 6.81 -13.83
CA ASN A 39 -23.35 5.71 -13.53
C ASN A 39 -24.30 5.61 -14.73
N SER A 40 -24.52 4.43 -15.29
CA SER A 40 -25.58 4.21 -16.28
C SER A 40 -26.28 2.88 -16.04
N LEU A 41 -27.60 2.98 -15.89
CA LEU A 41 -28.58 1.89 -15.86
C LEU A 41 -28.66 1.21 -17.25
N PRO A 42 -29.01 -0.09 -17.35
CA PRO A 42 -29.24 -0.72 -18.65
C PRO A 42 -30.71 -0.57 -19.09
N SER A 43 -30.90 -0.17 -20.35
CA SER A 43 -32.17 -0.29 -21.07
C SER A 43 -32.24 -1.64 -21.81
N ALA A 44 -33.47 -2.13 -21.95
CA ALA A 44 -33.83 -3.43 -22.51
C ALA A 44 -33.71 -3.47 -24.05
N ASN A 45 -33.23 -4.59 -24.59
CA ASN A 45 -33.91 -5.44 -25.59
C ASN A 45 -32.92 -6.42 -26.22
N SER A 46 -33.12 -7.72 -25.98
CA SER A 46 -32.55 -8.82 -26.77
C SER A 46 -33.70 -9.55 -27.47
N SER A 47 -33.53 -9.83 -28.76
CA SER A 47 -34.30 -10.87 -29.45
C SER A 47 -33.35 -12.02 -29.79
N LEU A 48 -33.80 -13.23 -29.46
CA LEU A 48 -33.14 -14.52 -29.66
C LEU A 48 -33.07 -14.92 -31.13
N THR A 49 -32.04 -15.70 -31.50
CA THR A 49 -32.26 -16.99 -32.19
C THR A 49 -31.10 -17.97 -31.95
N VAL A 50 -31.48 -19.24 -31.87
CA VAL A 50 -30.76 -20.45 -31.44
C VAL A 50 -30.16 -21.19 -32.66
N ALA A 51 -29.00 -21.85 -32.50
CA ALA A 51 -28.71 -23.12 -33.18
C ALA A 51 -27.58 -23.90 -32.46
N GLU A 52 -27.81 -25.21 -32.32
CA GLU A 52 -27.02 -26.23 -31.62
C GLU A 52 -25.90 -26.85 -32.48
N GLY A 53 -24.97 -27.56 -31.84
CA GLY A 53 -24.10 -28.60 -32.43
C GLY A 53 -22.80 -28.78 -31.63
N LYS A 54 -22.73 -29.67 -30.63
CA LYS A 54 -22.37 -31.12 -30.65
C LYS A 54 -20.91 -31.46 -31.01
N PHE A 55 -20.20 -32.01 -30.01
CA PHE A 55 -19.09 -33.02 -30.00
C PHE A 55 -17.82 -32.68 -30.83
N GLU A 56 -16.59 -33.01 -30.42
CA GLU A 56 -16.09 -34.31 -29.96
C GLU A 56 -14.67 -34.18 -29.38
N SER A 57 -14.31 -35.18 -28.57
CA SER A 57 -13.07 -35.40 -27.81
C SER A 57 -11.83 -35.71 -28.67
N SER A 58 -10.63 -35.46 -28.13
CA SER A 58 -9.52 -36.42 -28.10
C SER A 58 -8.45 -36.03 -27.07
N ASP A 59 -8.10 -37.01 -26.24
CA ASP A 59 -6.95 -37.13 -25.35
C ASP A 59 -5.63 -37.17 -26.14
N ASP A 60 -4.56 -36.61 -25.57
CA ASP A 60 -3.29 -37.35 -25.42
C ASP A 60 -2.39 -36.68 -24.36
N SER A 61 -1.82 -37.55 -23.54
CA SER A 61 -1.22 -37.35 -22.24
C SER A 61 0.28 -37.00 -22.26
N GLU A 62 0.72 -36.12 -21.36
CA GLU A 62 1.99 -36.28 -20.62
C GLU A 62 1.80 -35.88 -19.14
N GLN A 63 1.59 -36.92 -18.33
CA GLN A 63 1.80 -37.03 -16.88
C GLN A 63 3.28 -36.77 -16.53
N ASP A 64 3.73 -36.40 -15.34
CA ASP A 64 3.15 -36.01 -14.05
C ASP A 64 4.35 -35.56 -13.19
N ASN A 65 4.20 -34.48 -12.43
CA ASN A 65 4.98 -34.23 -11.21
C ASN A 65 3.99 -33.52 -10.28
N THR A 66 3.15 -34.34 -9.67
CA THR A 66 2.12 -33.98 -8.70
C THR A 66 2.67 -33.08 -7.60
N ASP A 67 2.37 -31.78 -7.70
CA ASP A 67 2.12 -30.95 -6.53
C ASP A 67 0.81 -31.45 -5.92
N SER A 68 0.88 -31.90 -4.67
CA SER A 68 -0.29 -32.33 -3.91
C SER A 68 -1.24 -31.15 -3.72
N ASP A 69 -2.34 -31.25 -4.46
CA ASP A 69 -3.53 -30.41 -4.41
C ASP A 69 -4.16 -30.48 -3.01
N GLU A 70 -3.97 -29.43 -2.19
CA GLU A 70 -4.85 -29.18 -1.04
C GLU A 70 -6.16 -28.58 -1.59
N THR A 71 -7.03 -29.47 -2.07
CA THR A 71 -8.46 -29.18 -2.17
C THR A 71 -9.04 -29.18 -0.76
N ASP A 72 -9.39 -28.00 -0.23
CA ASP A 72 -10.47 -27.88 0.75
C ASP A 72 -10.99 -26.44 0.91
N GLY A 73 -12.21 -26.22 0.43
CA GLY A 73 -13.19 -25.36 1.10
C GLY A 73 -13.02 -23.84 1.09
N GLU A 74 -12.42 -23.24 0.06
CA GLU A 74 -12.27 -21.80 -0.02
C GLU A 74 -13.56 -21.04 -0.43
N MET A 75 -14.27 -20.46 0.55
CA MET A 75 -15.06 -19.24 0.32
C MET A 75 -14.09 -18.05 0.18
N ARG A 76 -13.50 -17.91 -1.01
CA ARG A 76 -12.72 -16.73 -1.43
C ARG A 76 -13.68 -15.58 -1.78
N MET A 77 -13.90 -14.64 -0.86
CA MET A 77 -14.32 -13.29 -1.25
C MET A 77 -13.12 -12.56 -1.85
N LYS A 78 -13.14 -12.38 -3.17
CA LYS A 78 -12.20 -11.52 -3.90
C LYS A 78 -12.54 -10.05 -3.59
N PHE A 79 -11.55 -9.28 -3.13
CA PHE A 79 -11.61 -7.83 -3.10
C PHE A 79 -11.45 -7.31 -4.54
N LEU A 80 -12.48 -6.64 -5.07
CA LEU A 80 -12.50 -6.03 -6.40
C LEU A 80 -13.00 -4.59 -6.27
N LEU A 81 -12.11 -3.62 -6.45
CA LEU A 81 -12.45 -2.27 -6.87
C LEU A 81 -11.72 -2.03 -8.19
N ASN A 82 -12.52 -1.80 -9.24
CA ASN A 82 -12.12 -1.37 -10.59
C ASN A 82 -11.34 -2.39 -11.45
N LYS A 83 -12.02 -3.48 -11.78
CA LYS A 83 -12.10 -4.09 -13.12
C LYS A 83 -13.03 -5.29 -12.94
N TRP A 84 -14.01 -5.44 -13.82
CA TRP A 84 -14.64 -6.71 -14.26
C TRP A 84 -15.86 -6.32 -15.11
N ILE A 85 -15.60 -5.94 -16.35
CA ILE A 85 -16.39 -6.48 -17.46
C ILE A 85 -15.55 -7.64 -17.97
N SER A 86 -15.94 -8.86 -17.61
CA SER A 86 -15.52 -10.09 -18.25
C SER A 86 -16.80 -10.72 -18.82
N PRO A 87 -16.79 -11.20 -20.08
CA PRO A 87 -17.97 -11.74 -20.71
C PRO A 87 -18.24 -13.14 -20.15
N PHE A 88 -19.13 -13.25 -19.16
CA PHE A 88 -19.63 -14.56 -18.74
C PHE A 88 -20.77 -15.03 -19.64
N SER A 89 -20.59 -16.25 -20.12
CA SER A 89 -21.57 -17.11 -20.77
C SER A 89 -22.91 -17.10 -20.02
N TYR A 90 -23.99 -16.74 -20.71
CA TYR A 90 -25.37 -16.89 -20.25
C TYR A 90 -25.70 -18.37 -20.00
N LYS A 91 -25.56 -18.84 -18.76
CA LYS A 91 -26.20 -20.09 -18.30
C LYS A 91 -27.12 -19.78 -17.12
N GLN A 92 -28.42 -19.76 -17.45
CA GLN A 92 -29.62 -19.78 -16.61
C GLN A 92 -29.64 -18.85 -15.38
N LEU A 93 -30.46 -17.78 -15.50
CA LEU A 93 -30.94 -17.00 -14.35
C LEU A 93 -31.52 -17.94 -13.28
N PRO A 94 -31.23 -17.72 -11.98
CA PRO A 94 -31.82 -18.49 -10.90
C PRO A 94 -33.36 -18.41 -10.95
N PRO A 95 -34.10 -19.47 -10.57
CA PRO A 95 -35.56 -19.47 -10.54
C PRO A 95 -36.11 -18.32 -9.67
N GLU A 96 -37.22 -17.71 -10.07
CA GLU A 96 -37.89 -16.60 -9.37
C GLU A 96 -38.24 -16.94 -7.89
N GLU A 97 -38.50 -18.22 -7.61
CA GLU A 97 -38.70 -18.75 -6.25
C GLU A 97 -37.49 -18.58 -5.33
N TYR A 98 -36.27 -18.64 -5.86
CA TYR A 98 -35.04 -18.43 -5.10
C TYR A 98 -34.95 -16.98 -4.61
N PHE A 99 -35.23 -16.00 -5.49
CA PHE A 99 -35.25 -14.59 -5.14
C PHE A 99 -36.38 -14.24 -4.15
N ASN A 100 -37.56 -14.84 -4.31
CA ASN A 100 -38.67 -14.67 -3.35
C ASN A 100 -38.33 -15.21 -1.95
N SER A 101 -37.59 -16.33 -1.87
CA SER A 101 -37.09 -16.89 -0.60
C SER A 101 -36.07 -15.97 0.08
N LEU A 102 -35.19 -15.33 -0.69
CA LEU A 102 -34.21 -14.36 -0.16
C LEU A 102 -34.89 -13.09 0.34
N ARG A 103 -35.83 -12.51 -0.43
CA ARG A 103 -36.59 -11.33 -0.02
C ARG A 103 -37.41 -11.59 1.26
N SER A 104 -38.03 -12.77 1.39
CA SER A 104 -38.68 -13.18 2.64
C SER A 104 -37.70 -13.31 3.81
N THR A 105 -36.47 -13.77 3.55
CA THR A 105 -35.40 -13.87 4.56
C THR A 105 -34.96 -12.48 5.02
N GLN A 106 -34.79 -11.53 4.10
CA GLN A 106 -34.49 -10.13 4.38
C GLN A 106 -35.57 -9.49 5.25
N GLN A 107 -36.85 -9.60 4.87
CA GLN A 107 -37.99 -9.06 5.64
C GLN A 107 -38.04 -9.61 7.07
N LYS A 108 -37.76 -10.91 7.26
CA LYS A 108 -37.68 -11.52 8.59
C LYS A 108 -36.54 -10.94 9.42
N ALA A 109 -35.38 -10.68 8.82
CA ALA A 109 -34.26 -10.02 9.49
C ALA A 109 -34.62 -8.58 9.88
N SER A 110 -35.17 -7.78 8.95
CA SER A 110 -35.60 -6.40 9.21
C SER A 110 -36.63 -6.32 10.34
N LYS A 111 -37.62 -7.23 10.36
CA LYS A 111 -38.61 -7.27 11.46
C LYS A 111 -37.97 -7.55 12.82
N LEU A 112 -36.92 -8.37 12.88
CA LEU A 112 -36.19 -8.62 14.11
C LEU A 112 -35.34 -7.43 14.54
N LEU A 113 -34.75 -6.71 13.58
CA LEU A 113 -33.94 -5.50 13.80
C LEU A 113 -34.76 -4.32 14.35
N LEU A 114 -36.06 -4.23 14.01
CA LEU A 114 -36.99 -3.22 14.54
C LEU A 114 -37.33 -3.38 16.04
N ASN A 115 -36.91 -4.45 16.71
CA ASN A 115 -37.12 -4.57 18.15
C ASN A 115 -36.13 -3.67 18.91
N GLU A 116 -36.65 -2.72 19.69
CA GLU A 116 -35.84 -1.80 20.51
C GLU A 116 -34.91 -2.53 21.50
N ASN A 117 -35.33 -3.71 22.01
CA ASN A 117 -34.54 -4.56 22.90
C ASN A 117 -34.09 -5.86 22.22
N LEU A 118 -32.96 -5.78 21.49
CA LEU A 118 -32.34 -6.94 20.83
C LEU A 118 -31.71 -7.92 21.85
N SER A 119 -32.50 -8.91 22.25
CA SER A 119 -32.02 -10.05 23.05
C SER A 119 -30.95 -10.86 22.29
N ASN A 120 -30.06 -11.55 23.01
CA ASN A 120 -29.05 -12.43 22.42
C ASN A 120 -29.68 -13.52 21.50
N LYS A 121 -30.89 -13.99 21.86
CA LYS A 121 -31.65 -14.95 21.04
C LYS A 121 -32.08 -14.33 19.70
N ASN A 122 -32.51 -13.08 19.69
CA ASN A 122 -32.90 -12.37 18.48
C ASN A 122 -31.67 -12.05 17.60
N LEU A 123 -30.56 -11.62 18.20
CA LEU A 123 -29.29 -11.41 17.46
C LEU A 123 -28.82 -12.71 16.78
N LYS A 124 -28.82 -13.85 17.48
CA LYS A 124 -28.50 -15.15 16.87
C LYS A 124 -29.39 -15.50 15.69
N ARG A 125 -30.69 -15.17 15.77
CA ARG A 125 -31.65 -15.37 14.66
C ARG A 125 -31.35 -14.45 13.49
N ILE A 126 -31.06 -13.18 13.74
CA ILE A 126 -30.64 -12.21 12.72
C ILE A 126 -29.40 -12.71 11.99
N PHE A 127 -28.35 -13.10 12.72
CA PHE A 127 -27.11 -13.62 12.12
C PHE A 127 -27.32 -14.93 11.34
N LYS A 128 -28.28 -15.77 11.74
CA LYS A 128 -28.70 -16.93 10.92
C LYS A 128 -29.33 -16.50 9.60
N HIS A 129 -30.13 -15.43 9.58
CA HIS A 129 -30.67 -14.86 8.36
C HIS A 129 -29.59 -14.20 7.51
N PHE A 130 -28.68 -13.43 8.11
CA PHE A 130 -27.55 -12.81 7.42
C PHE A 130 -26.67 -13.84 6.71
N LYS A 131 -26.33 -14.95 7.39
CA LYS A 131 -25.58 -16.04 6.76
C LYS A 131 -26.26 -16.58 5.49
N LYS A 132 -27.60 -16.70 5.50
CA LYS A 132 -28.35 -17.15 4.32
C LYS A 132 -28.36 -16.10 3.20
N LEU A 133 -28.43 -14.81 3.55
CA LEU A 133 -28.40 -13.71 2.57
C LEU A 133 -27.02 -13.55 1.92
N LEU A 134 -25.94 -13.69 2.70
CA LEU A 134 -24.56 -13.63 2.19
C LEU A 134 -24.19 -14.79 1.24
N GLN A 135 -24.92 -15.90 1.30
CA GLN A 135 -24.77 -17.02 0.36
C GLN A 135 -25.41 -16.75 -1.02
N SER A 136 -26.11 -15.62 -1.18
CA SER A 136 -26.68 -15.24 -2.48
C SER A 136 -25.65 -14.49 -3.33
N ASN A 137 -25.79 -14.60 -4.66
CA ASN A 137 -25.03 -13.80 -5.62
C ASN A 137 -25.63 -12.38 -5.80
N ASP A 138 -26.61 -12.01 -4.98
CA ASP A 138 -27.31 -10.73 -5.06
C ASP A 138 -26.56 -9.67 -4.24
N GLU A 139 -25.97 -8.69 -4.93
CA GLU A 139 -25.21 -7.61 -4.31
C GLU A 139 -26.06 -6.70 -3.40
N GLN A 140 -27.37 -6.56 -3.67
CA GLN A 140 -28.26 -5.80 -2.79
C GLN A 140 -28.48 -6.53 -1.46
N MET A 141 -28.57 -7.87 -1.51
CA MET A 141 -28.73 -8.68 -0.29
C MET A 141 -27.46 -8.66 0.56
N LYS A 142 -26.28 -8.67 -0.07
CA LYS A 142 -24.99 -8.53 0.64
C LYS A 142 -24.86 -7.14 1.27
N SER A 143 -25.14 -6.08 0.49
CA SER A 143 -25.14 -4.70 0.95
C SER A 143 -26.08 -4.49 2.14
N PHE A 144 -27.30 -5.05 2.12
CA PHE A 144 -28.20 -5.02 3.27
C PHE A 144 -27.58 -5.66 4.53
N VAL A 145 -26.95 -6.83 4.40
CA VAL A 145 -26.30 -7.49 5.54
C VAL A 145 -25.16 -6.67 6.10
N ASP A 146 -24.34 -6.08 5.23
CA ASP A 146 -23.20 -5.27 5.63
C ASP A 146 -23.63 -3.99 6.35
N GLU A 147 -24.63 -3.28 5.83
CA GLU A 147 -25.20 -2.07 6.44
C GLU A 147 -25.76 -2.34 7.84
N GLU A 148 -26.53 -3.40 7.99
CA GLU A 148 -27.15 -3.75 9.27
C GLU A 148 -26.11 -4.31 10.27
N THR A 149 -25.10 -5.03 9.79
CA THR A 149 -23.97 -5.47 10.63
C THR A 149 -23.21 -4.27 11.19
N ALA A 150 -22.94 -3.26 10.35
CA ALA A 150 -22.30 -2.02 10.78
C ALA A 150 -23.16 -1.26 11.80
N ALA A 151 -24.47 -1.19 11.60
CA ALA A 151 -25.40 -0.58 12.55
C ALA A 151 -25.38 -1.29 13.92
N LEU A 152 -25.39 -2.62 13.93
CA LEU A 152 -25.32 -3.44 15.14
C LEU A 152 -23.96 -3.36 15.86
N LEU A 153 -22.86 -3.15 15.12
CA LEU A 153 -21.53 -2.95 15.69
C LEU A 153 -21.36 -1.57 16.32
N ARG A 154 -22.00 -0.53 15.76
CA ARG A 154 -21.94 0.84 16.27
C ARG A 154 -22.82 1.07 17.50
N ASN A 155 -23.94 0.35 17.61
CA ASN A 155 -24.84 0.49 18.74
C ASN A 155 -24.24 -0.11 20.01
N ALA A 156 -23.97 0.73 21.02
CA ALA A 156 -23.36 0.34 22.29
C ALA A 156 -24.12 -0.81 23.01
N ALA A 157 -25.44 -0.90 22.87
CA ALA A 157 -26.25 -1.95 23.50
C ALA A 157 -26.07 -3.34 22.85
N THR A 158 -25.67 -3.38 21.58
CA THR A 158 -25.53 -4.62 20.80
C THR A 158 -24.09 -4.97 20.47
N SER A 159 -23.19 -3.99 20.39
CA SER A 159 -21.82 -4.12 19.85
C SER A 159 -21.07 -5.33 20.41
N GLU A 160 -21.01 -5.46 21.73
CA GLU A 160 -20.31 -6.58 22.39
C GLU A 160 -20.86 -7.96 21.99
N ARG A 161 -22.18 -8.09 21.91
CA ARG A 161 -22.83 -9.35 21.53
C ARG A 161 -22.67 -9.64 20.04
N THR A 162 -22.74 -8.60 19.21
CA THR A 162 -22.50 -8.66 17.77
C THR A 162 -21.09 -9.14 17.48
N GLN A 163 -20.07 -8.54 18.12
CA GLN A 163 -18.68 -8.97 18.00
C GLN A 163 -18.48 -10.42 18.45
N ALA A 164 -19.10 -10.85 19.55
CA ALA A 164 -19.02 -12.25 20.00
C ALA A 164 -19.61 -13.24 18.97
N LEU A 165 -20.68 -12.87 18.26
CA LEU A 165 -21.25 -13.70 17.20
C LEU A 165 -20.35 -13.76 15.96
N LEU A 166 -19.77 -12.62 15.56
CA LEU A 166 -18.84 -12.51 14.43
C LEU A 166 -17.55 -13.30 14.65
N LEU A 167 -17.00 -13.23 15.87
CA LEU A 167 -15.84 -14.04 16.27
C LEU A 167 -16.17 -15.53 16.23
N LYS A 168 -17.36 -15.93 16.70
CA LYS A 168 -17.82 -17.33 16.64
C LYS A 168 -18.00 -17.81 15.19
N SER A 169 -18.31 -16.92 14.26
CA SER A 169 -18.38 -17.25 12.83
C SER A 169 -17.05 -17.08 12.09
N GLU A 170 -15.95 -16.84 12.81
CA GLU A 170 -14.61 -16.67 12.24
C GLU A 170 -14.57 -15.57 11.16
N THR A 171 -15.35 -14.51 11.35
CA THR A 171 -15.44 -13.44 10.37
C THR A 171 -14.12 -12.69 10.28
N LYS A 172 -13.58 -12.57 9.06
CA LYS A 172 -12.35 -11.84 8.77
C LYS A 172 -12.48 -10.38 9.18
N LEU A 173 -11.38 -9.80 9.67
CA LEU A 173 -11.33 -8.38 10.04
C LEU A 173 -11.63 -7.50 8.82
N SER A 174 -11.21 -7.93 7.63
CA SER A 174 -11.45 -7.18 6.38
C SER A 174 -12.91 -7.08 6.03
N THR A 175 -13.71 -8.13 6.29
CA THR A 175 -15.16 -8.08 6.16
C THR A 175 -15.75 -7.04 7.11
N ILE A 176 -15.33 -7.03 8.38
CA ILE A 176 -15.79 -6.03 9.36
C ILE A 176 -15.44 -4.61 8.91
N PHE A 177 -14.22 -4.41 8.44
CA PHE A 177 -13.77 -3.12 7.92
C PHE A 177 -14.62 -2.68 6.73
N THR A 178 -14.86 -3.55 5.75
CA THR A 178 -15.71 -3.25 4.59
C THR A 178 -17.13 -2.86 5.01
N SER A 179 -17.78 -3.64 5.88
CA SER A 179 -19.13 -3.31 6.34
C SER A 179 -19.18 -1.96 7.05
N LEU A 180 -18.17 -1.63 7.87
CA LEU A 180 -18.08 -0.32 8.53
C LEU A 180 -17.82 0.81 7.52
N MET A 181 -16.95 0.60 6.53
CA MET A 181 -16.64 1.60 5.50
C MET A 181 -17.86 1.99 4.65
N LEU A 182 -18.85 1.10 4.46
CA LEU A 182 -20.11 1.46 3.77
C LEU A 182 -20.90 2.58 4.48
N ARG A 183 -20.55 2.90 5.72
CA ARG A 183 -21.19 4.00 6.48
C ARG A 183 -20.59 5.36 6.14
N THR A 184 -19.47 5.41 5.43
CA THR A 184 -18.90 6.66 4.91
C THR A 184 -19.49 6.94 3.53
N LYS A 185 -19.76 8.22 3.25
CA LYS A 185 -20.38 8.69 2.01
C LYS A 185 -19.44 8.63 0.83
N ASP A 186 -18.15 8.82 1.07
CA ASP A 186 -17.11 8.92 0.04
C ASP A 186 -16.01 7.85 0.16
N GLY A 187 -16.22 6.85 1.03
CA GLY A 187 -15.21 5.82 1.28
C GLY A 187 -13.94 6.35 1.97
N SER A 188 -13.97 7.55 2.56
CA SER A 188 -12.78 8.15 3.19
C SER A 188 -12.52 7.67 4.60
N LEU A 189 -11.24 7.60 4.96
CA LEU A 189 -10.81 7.38 6.35
C LEU A 189 -11.11 8.60 7.23
N GLU A 190 -11.15 9.82 6.68
CA GLU A 190 -11.52 11.01 7.45
C GLU A 190 -12.93 10.87 8.03
N GLU A 191 -13.90 10.53 7.20
CA GLU A 191 -15.27 10.30 7.67
C GLU A 191 -15.35 9.05 8.57
N PHE A 192 -14.57 8.02 8.28
CA PHE A 192 -14.50 6.81 9.11
C PHE A 192 -14.13 7.11 10.57
N PHE A 193 -13.10 7.94 10.79
CA PHE A 193 -12.68 8.37 12.12
C PHE A 193 -13.65 9.39 12.73
N LYS A 194 -14.21 10.30 11.93
CA LYS A 194 -15.24 11.25 12.39
C LYS A 194 -16.50 10.56 12.91
N LEU A 195 -16.86 9.42 12.34
CA LEU A 195 -17.98 8.57 12.75
C LEU A 195 -17.60 7.54 13.84
N GLU A 196 -16.38 7.60 14.37
CA GLU A 196 -15.83 6.70 15.40
C GLU A 196 -15.90 5.21 15.03
N LEU A 197 -15.90 4.89 13.73
CA LEU A 197 -16.01 3.51 13.24
C LEU A 197 -14.75 2.68 13.52
N HIS A 198 -13.62 3.35 13.79
CA HIS A 198 -12.40 2.70 14.26
C HIS A 198 -12.59 2.04 15.64
N ILE A 199 -13.46 2.54 16.51
CA ILE A 199 -13.67 1.98 17.85
C ILE A 199 -14.15 0.52 17.81
N PRO A 200 -15.30 0.18 17.17
CA PRO A 200 -15.74 -1.20 17.07
C PRO A 200 -14.77 -2.08 16.28
N LEU A 201 -14.09 -1.52 15.26
CA LEU A 201 -13.06 -2.24 14.50
C LEU A 201 -11.90 -2.67 15.40
N LEU A 202 -11.28 -1.73 16.13
CA LEU A 202 -10.13 -2.01 17.00
C LEU A 202 -10.52 -2.93 18.18
N SER A 203 -11.72 -2.76 18.72
CA SER A 203 -12.26 -3.66 19.76
C SER A 203 -12.37 -5.10 19.25
N TYR A 204 -12.91 -5.28 18.03
CA TYR A 204 -12.96 -6.58 17.36
C TYR A 204 -11.55 -7.14 17.11
N THR A 205 -10.62 -6.33 16.60
CA THR A 205 -9.22 -6.73 16.38
C THR A 205 -8.56 -7.27 17.65
N ILE A 206 -8.71 -6.58 18.79
CA ILE A 206 -8.16 -7.04 20.08
C ILE A 206 -8.73 -8.39 20.47
N LYS A 207 -10.04 -8.60 20.31
CA LYS A 207 -10.69 -9.88 20.64
C LYS A 207 -10.30 -10.99 19.69
N LEU A 208 -10.21 -10.69 18.39
CA LEU A 208 -9.80 -11.62 17.34
C LEU A 208 -8.38 -12.16 17.62
N ILE A 209 -7.43 -11.28 17.97
CA ILE A 209 -6.06 -11.68 18.32
C ILE A 209 -6.03 -12.35 19.71
N GLY A 210 -6.85 -11.87 20.66
CA GLY A 210 -6.91 -12.38 22.04
C GLY A 210 -7.57 -13.74 22.20
N GLN A 211 -8.38 -14.22 21.25
CA GLN A 211 -9.05 -15.52 21.30
C GLN A 211 -8.11 -16.72 21.11
N VAL A 212 -6.83 -16.52 20.78
CA VAL A 212 -6.06 -17.57 20.11
C VAL A 212 -5.35 -18.54 21.06
N GLY A 213 -6.09 -19.60 21.39
CA GLY A 213 -5.59 -20.96 21.67
C GLY A 213 -5.48 -21.86 20.42
N PHE A 214 -5.62 -21.34 19.19
CA PHE A 214 -5.57 -22.11 17.94
C PHE A 214 -4.27 -21.87 17.15
N PRO A 215 -3.46 -22.91 16.84
CA PRO A 215 -2.24 -22.78 16.03
C PRO A 215 -2.48 -22.60 14.51
N LYS A 216 -3.51 -23.25 13.94
CA LYS A 216 -3.89 -23.12 12.53
C LYS A 216 -4.76 -21.86 12.37
N GLY A 217 -4.30 -20.85 11.62
CA GLY A 217 -5.03 -19.61 11.36
C GLY A 217 -4.38 -18.32 11.87
N ARG A 218 -3.29 -18.40 12.66
CA ARG A 218 -2.55 -17.20 13.12
C ARG A 218 -1.92 -16.39 11.99
N SER A 219 -1.45 -17.06 10.93
CA SER A 219 -0.89 -16.40 9.75
C SER A 219 -1.97 -15.63 8.99
N GLU A 220 -3.10 -16.28 8.69
CA GLU A 220 -4.19 -15.63 7.94
C GLU A 220 -4.78 -14.41 8.65
N VAL A 221 -4.99 -14.51 9.97
CA VAL A 221 -5.46 -13.36 10.77
C VAL A 221 -4.41 -12.24 10.75
N ALA A 222 -3.12 -12.57 10.89
CA ALA A 222 -2.06 -11.59 10.83
C ALA A 222 -1.95 -10.91 9.46
N ASP A 223 -2.08 -11.67 8.37
CA ASP A 223 -2.04 -11.16 7.00
C ASP A 223 -3.25 -10.27 6.72
N ASP A 224 -4.44 -10.65 7.19
CA ASP A 224 -5.65 -9.83 7.10
C ASP A 224 -5.49 -8.49 7.85
N ILE A 225 -4.92 -8.52 9.06
CA ILE A 225 -4.60 -7.32 9.84
C ILE A 225 -3.59 -6.43 9.11
N VAL A 226 -2.49 -7.00 8.61
CA VAL A 226 -1.46 -6.26 7.88
C VAL A 226 -2.09 -5.57 6.68
N ARG A 227 -2.85 -6.32 5.87
CA ARG A 227 -3.52 -5.81 4.68
C ARG A 227 -4.43 -4.62 5.00
N ILE A 228 -5.30 -4.73 6.00
CA ILE A 228 -6.25 -3.66 6.34
C ILE A 228 -5.54 -2.42 6.88
N LEU A 229 -4.51 -2.62 7.71
CA LEU A 229 -3.81 -1.50 8.33
C LEU A 229 -2.91 -0.75 7.35
N THR A 230 -2.40 -1.41 6.31
CA THR A 230 -1.46 -0.80 5.35
C THR A 230 -2.06 -0.50 3.98
N ALA A 231 -3.23 -1.04 3.63
CA ALA A 231 -3.89 -0.72 2.37
C ALA A 231 -4.22 0.77 2.27
N ASN A 232 -4.08 1.30 1.06
CA ASN A 232 -4.48 2.66 0.76
C ASN A 232 -5.99 2.76 0.57
N HIS A 233 -6.56 3.80 1.17
CA HIS A 233 -7.94 4.21 1.07
C HIS A 233 -7.99 5.70 0.73
N ASN A 234 -9.20 6.20 0.44
CA ASN A 234 -9.38 7.64 0.27
C ASN A 234 -8.97 8.36 1.57
N GLY A 235 -7.98 9.25 1.47
CA GLY A 235 -7.38 9.94 2.61
C GLY A 235 -6.18 9.23 3.27
N GLY A 236 -5.63 8.15 2.72
CA GLY A 236 -4.41 7.48 3.20
C GLY A 236 -4.64 6.05 3.70
N ASN A 237 -3.79 5.55 4.60
CA ASN A 237 -3.93 4.20 5.17
C ASN A 237 -4.29 4.24 6.67
N LEU A 238 -4.94 3.17 7.14
CA LEU A 238 -5.53 3.13 8.48
C LEU A 238 -4.48 3.23 9.59
N ILE A 239 -3.29 2.64 9.43
CA ILE A 239 -2.23 2.74 10.44
C ILE A 239 -1.74 4.17 10.65
N THR A 240 -1.60 4.97 9.60
CA THR A 240 -1.21 6.39 9.71
C THR A 240 -2.29 7.18 10.43
N TRP A 241 -3.56 6.96 10.12
CA TRP A 241 -4.67 7.58 10.84
C TRP A 241 -4.71 7.20 12.33
N LEU A 242 -4.53 5.92 12.65
CA LEU A 242 -4.41 5.46 14.04
C LEU A 242 -3.19 6.07 14.75
N GLY A 243 -2.10 6.30 14.03
CA GLY A 243 -0.93 7.00 14.56
C GLY A 243 -1.21 8.45 14.97
N ARG A 244 -2.09 9.14 14.22
CA ARG A 244 -2.47 10.55 14.44
C ARG A 244 -3.65 10.72 15.37
N CYS A 245 -4.44 9.67 15.56
CA CYS A 245 -5.65 9.67 16.37
C CYS A 245 -5.34 10.04 17.83
N GLN A 246 -5.83 11.22 18.23
CA GLN A 246 -5.68 11.72 19.60
C GLN A 246 -6.71 11.10 20.56
N SER A 247 -7.88 10.70 20.06
CA SER A 247 -8.87 9.93 20.84
C SER A 247 -8.43 8.47 21.00
N ASP A 248 -9.07 7.77 21.94
CA ASP A 248 -8.98 6.30 22.09
C ASP A 248 -7.56 5.76 22.34
N GLN A 249 -6.74 6.56 23.05
CA GLN A 249 -5.35 6.22 23.38
C GLN A 249 -5.22 4.81 23.97
N ASP A 250 -6.09 4.46 24.90
CA ASP A 250 -6.08 3.16 25.58
C ASP A 250 -6.39 2.01 24.62
N LEU A 251 -7.36 2.20 23.71
CA LEU A 251 -7.75 1.17 22.75
C LEU A 251 -6.62 0.90 21.76
N ILE A 252 -5.98 1.96 21.26
CA ILE A 252 -4.86 1.85 20.33
C ILE A 252 -3.63 1.25 21.04
N ASN A 253 -3.37 1.62 22.29
CA ASN A 253 -2.32 1.00 23.10
C ASN A 253 -2.55 -0.50 23.31
N ARG A 254 -3.79 -0.93 23.52
CA ARG A 254 -4.15 -2.35 23.58
C ARG A 254 -3.93 -3.06 22.24
N VAL A 255 -4.23 -2.42 21.11
CA VAL A 255 -3.92 -2.95 19.78
C VAL A 255 -2.41 -3.14 19.61
N ILE A 256 -1.58 -2.14 19.94
CA ILE A 256 -0.11 -2.28 19.89
C ILE A 256 0.36 -3.46 20.75
N LYS A 257 -0.20 -3.61 21.96
CA LYS A 257 0.13 -4.69 22.89
C LYS A 257 -0.18 -6.08 22.32
N VAL A 258 -1.28 -6.27 21.60
CA VAL A 258 -1.58 -7.58 20.98
C VAL A 258 -0.78 -7.80 19.70
N LEU A 259 -0.51 -6.75 18.91
CA LEU A 259 0.25 -6.88 17.66
C LEU A 259 1.74 -7.20 17.91
N VAL A 260 2.35 -6.70 18.98
CA VAL A 260 3.78 -6.93 19.26
C VAL A 260 4.09 -8.39 19.62
N GLN A 261 3.09 -9.14 20.09
CA GLN A 261 3.22 -10.53 20.52
C GLN A 261 3.43 -11.52 19.35
N SER A 262 3.02 -11.17 18.13
CA SER A 262 3.18 -12.02 16.94
C SER A 262 4.32 -11.51 16.06
N ALA A 263 5.21 -12.41 15.62
CA ALA A 263 6.33 -12.07 14.74
C ALA A 263 5.85 -11.42 13.42
N THR A 264 4.71 -11.83 12.88
CA THR A 264 4.15 -11.33 11.62
C THR A 264 3.62 -9.90 11.75
N THR A 265 3.02 -9.54 12.88
CA THR A 265 2.44 -8.20 13.11
C THR A 265 3.35 -7.28 13.93
N ARG A 266 4.49 -7.76 14.42
CA ARG A 266 5.40 -7.00 15.29
C ARG A 266 5.88 -5.69 14.67
N LYS A 267 6.30 -5.71 13.40
CA LYS A 267 6.74 -4.49 12.69
C LYS A 267 5.61 -3.47 12.54
N LEU A 268 4.37 -3.93 12.44
CA LEU A 268 3.19 -3.07 12.41
C LEU A 268 2.95 -2.41 13.77
N ALA A 269 3.13 -3.16 14.86
CA ALA A 269 3.10 -2.61 16.22
C ALA A 269 4.17 -1.54 16.43
N TYR A 270 5.40 -1.78 15.93
CA TYR A 270 6.50 -0.82 15.99
C TYR A 270 6.19 0.45 15.19
N ARG A 271 5.68 0.30 13.96
CA ARG A 271 5.24 1.44 13.16
C ARG A 271 4.22 2.30 13.91
N LEU A 272 3.14 1.68 14.36
CA LEU A 272 2.06 2.36 15.07
C LEU A 272 2.55 3.01 16.38
N GLN A 273 3.44 2.34 17.12
CA GLN A 273 4.07 2.90 18.30
C GLN A 273 4.90 4.15 17.94
N SER A 274 5.75 4.09 16.92
CA SER A 274 6.61 5.22 16.51
C SER A 274 5.85 6.43 15.97
N LEU A 275 4.66 6.21 15.41
CA LEU A 275 3.79 7.33 14.98
C LEU A 275 3.17 8.06 16.18
N ARG A 276 3.03 7.39 17.33
CA ARG A 276 2.32 7.91 18.51
C ARG A 276 3.26 8.46 19.56
N SER A 277 4.33 7.72 19.84
CA SER A 277 5.29 8.03 20.89
C SER A 277 6.69 7.55 20.51
N ASP A 278 7.64 8.46 20.66
CA ASP A 278 9.06 8.20 20.50
C ASP A 278 9.72 7.70 21.82
N ASP A 279 8.93 7.47 22.89
CA ASP A 279 9.44 6.97 24.18
C ASP A 279 9.50 5.44 24.21
N PHE A 280 10.70 4.91 24.45
CA PHE A 280 10.92 3.48 24.63
C PHE A 280 10.22 2.91 25.88
N LYS A 281 9.95 3.73 26.91
CA LYS A 281 9.20 3.32 28.11
C LYS A 281 7.76 2.94 27.76
N ASP A 282 7.16 3.61 26.78
CA ASP A 282 5.80 3.33 26.35
C ASP A 282 5.69 1.98 25.64
N LEU A 283 6.70 1.57 24.87
CA LEU A 283 6.74 0.22 24.32
C LEU A 283 7.03 -0.80 25.41
N PHE A 284 7.98 -0.51 26.30
CA PHE A 284 8.37 -1.40 27.41
C PHE A 284 7.16 -1.81 28.26
N SER A 285 6.30 -0.87 28.66
CA SER A 285 5.10 -1.17 29.47
C SER A 285 4.11 -2.13 28.77
N LYS A 286 4.14 -2.21 27.44
CA LYS A 286 3.30 -3.14 26.67
C LYS A 286 3.86 -4.56 26.65
N ILE A 287 5.18 -4.71 26.83
CA ILE A 287 5.90 -5.99 26.74
C ILE A 287 6.52 -6.44 28.07
N GLU A 288 6.30 -5.72 29.17
CA GLU A 288 6.91 -5.99 30.49
C GLU A 288 6.55 -7.35 31.11
N HIS A 289 5.53 -8.02 30.55
CA HIS A 289 5.10 -9.36 30.94
C HIS A 289 5.98 -10.47 30.35
N LEU A 290 6.86 -10.15 29.41
CA LEU A 290 7.83 -11.08 28.81
C LEU A 290 9.07 -11.23 29.71
N ASP A 291 9.90 -12.24 29.45
CA ASP A 291 11.19 -12.38 30.13
C ASP A 291 12.18 -11.26 29.73
N GLU A 292 13.18 -11.00 30.58
CA GLU A 292 14.10 -9.88 30.38
C GLU A 292 14.84 -9.94 29.03
N GLN A 293 15.22 -11.13 28.58
CA GLN A 293 15.96 -11.28 27.32
C GLN A 293 15.05 -10.97 26.13
N ALA A 294 13.82 -11.49 26.12
CA ALA A 294 12.82 -11.16 25.11
C ALA A 294 12.52 -9.65 25.09
N ILE A 295 12.38 -9.00 26.26
CA ILE A 295 12.19 -7.55 26.33
C ILE A 295 13.37 -6.81 25.69
N ARG A 296 14.62 -7.16 26.04
CA ARG A 296 15.81 -6.53 25.47
C ARG A 296 15.86 -6.68 23.95
N ASP A 297 15.54 -7.87 23.42
CA ASP A 297 15.51 -8.11 21.98
C ASP A 297 14.39 -7.32 21.28
N HIS A 298 13.21 -7.21 21.89
CA HIS A 298 12.10 -6.41 21.36
C HIS A 298 12.43 -4.91 21.31
N ILE A 299 13.02 -4.36 22.37
CA ILE A 299 13.41 -2.96 22.41
C ILE A 299 14.53 -2.68 21.39
N LEU A 300 15.50 -3.58 21.26
CA LEU A 300 16.55 -3.46 20.25
C LEU A 300 15.97 -3.52 18.83
N ASP A 301 15.04 -4.43 18.57
CA ASP A 301 14.33 -4.50 17.29
C ASP A 301 13.55 -3.22 17.00
N TYR A 302 12.89 -2.65 18.01
CA TYR A 302 12.17 -1.39 17.85
C TYR A 302 13.12 -0.24 17.53
N ALA A 303 14.25 -0.13 18.24
CA ALA A 303 15.26 0.89 17.97
C ALA A 303 15.83 0.76 16.54
N ALA A 304 16.15 -0.46 16.11
CA ALA A 304 16.62 -0.74 14.76
C ALA A 304 15.54 -0.41 13.71
N TYR A 305 14.29 -0.78 13.98
CA TYR A 305 13.14 -0.49 13.12
C TYR A 305 12.95 1.01 12.89
N ILE A 306 12.91 1.83 13.95
CA ILE A 306 12.71 3.28 13.79
C ILE A 306 13.91 3.96 13.12
N ARG A 307 15.13 3.43 13.30
CA ARG A 307 16.35 3.99 12.69
C ARG A 307 16.47 3.67 11.20
N PHE A 308 16.15 2.43 10.82
CA PHE A 308 16.36 1.88 9.48
C PHE A 308 15.03 1.46 8.81
N ASN A 309 13.96 2.19 9.09
CA ASN A 309 12.64 1.94 8.51
C ASN A 309 12.70 2.00 6.98
N PHE A 310 11.95 1.14 6.30
CA PHE A 310 11.86 1.17 4.84
C PHE A 310 11.05 2.36 4.33
N ILE A 311 10.16 2.88 5.18
CA ILE A 311 9.40 4.11 4.94
C ILE A 311 10.30 5.29 5.31
N GLU A 312 10.84 5.95 4.29
CA GLU A 312 11.95 6.90 4.47
C GLU A 312 11.63 8.02 5.45
N HIS A 313 10.42 8.56 5.35
CA HIS A 313 9.96 9.72 6.10
C HIS A 313 9.56 9.39 7.55
N GLU A 314 9.34 8.11 7.83
CA GLU A 314 9.10 7.61 9.20
C GLU A 314 10.42 7.27 9.92
N ALA A 315 11.51 7.05 9.18
CA ALA A 315 12.82 6.75 9.77
C ALA A 315 13.37 7.96 10.54
N LYS A 316 13.97 7.68 11.70
CA LYS A 316 14.58 8.67 12.59
C LYS A 316 16.09 8.69 12.41
N SER A 317 16.72 9.84 12.66
CA SER A 317 18.17 9.98 12.62
C SER A 317 18.89 9.19 13.72
N SER A 318 20.15 8.85 13.44
CA SER A 318 21.05 8.16 14.39
C SER A 318 21.17 8.91 15.71
N SER A 319 21.40 10.23 15.66
CA SER A 319 21.54 11.07 16.85
C SER A 319 20.31 11.03 17.75
N PHE A 320 19.11 10.95 17.18
CA PHE A 320 17.87 10.81 17.92
C PHE A 320 17.74 9.42 18.56
N VAL A 321 17.82 8.36 17.75
CA VAL A 321 17.57 6.98 18.21
C VAL A 321 18.61 6.54 19.23
N VAL A 322 19.90 6.75 18.95
CA VAL A 322 21.00 6.37 19.84
C VAL A 322 20.87 7.06 21.20
N SER A 323 20.56 8.36 21.20
CA SER A 323 20.39 9.13 22.44
C SER A 323 19.24 8.62 23.30
N LYS A 324 18.04 8.46 22.69
CA LYS A 324 16.85 7.96 23.41
C LYS A 324 17.04 6.52 23.89
N PHE A 325 17.63 5.66 23.06
CA PHE A 325 17.86 4.26 23.42
C PHE A 325 18.91 4.12 24.54
N ARG A 326 20.03 4.85 24.46
CA ARG A 326 21.03 4.92 25.54
C ARG A 326 20.40 5.37 26.86
N SER A 327 19.61 6.44 26.82
CA SER A 327 18.91 6.98 27.99
C SER A 327 17.97 5.95 28.60
N PHE A 328 17.25 5.19 27.76
CA PHE A 328 16.38 4.10 28.20
C PHE A 328 17.18 2.97 28.89
N LEU A 329 18.31 2.54 28.31
CA LEU A 329 19.15 1.49 28.89
C LEU A 329 19.73 1.90 30.26
N GLN A 330 20.20 3.15 30.38
CA GLN A 330 20.69 3.71 31.65
C GLN A 330 19.58 3.74 32.70
N TYR A 331 18.40 4.25 32.33
CA TYR A 331 17.26 4.37 33.24
C TYR A 331 16.74 3.00 33.70
N ARG A 332 16.50 2.08 32.77
CA ARG A 332 15.79 0.82 33.04
C ARG A 332 16.68 -0.28 33.59
N TYR A 333 17.87 -0.44 33.01
CA TYR A 333 18.79 -1.54 33.34
C TYR A 333 19.95 -1.10 34.22
N LYS A 334 20.09 0.21 34.49
CA LYS A 334 21.25 0.77 35.19
C LYS A 334 22.57 0.36 34.51
N ASP A 335 22.51 0.18 33.19
CA ASP A 335 23.67 -0.21 32.40
C ASP A 335 24.60 1.00 32.31
N SER A 336 25.79 0.89 32.93
CA SER A 336 26.85 1.91 32.78
C SER A 336 27.27 2.02 31.32
N GLU A 337 27.92 3.12 30.96
CA GLU A 337 28.45 3.31 29.61
C GLU A 337 29.36 2.15 29.18
N GLU A 338 30.21 1.64 30.09
CA GLU A 338 31.08 0.50 29.84
C GLU A 338 30.30 -0.79 29.59
N LYS A 339 29.22 -1.04 30.36
CA LYS A 339 28.37 -2.22 30.16
C LYS A 339 27.67 -2.16 28.81
N GLN A 340 27.15 -1.00 28.43
CA GLN A 340 26.52 -0.80 27.12
C GLN A 340 27.54 -0.99 25.99
N LYS A 341 28.73 -0.39 26.12
CA LYS A 341 29.81 -0.57 25.15
C LYS A 341 30.18 -2.05 25.00
N GLN A 342 30.39 -2.77 26.10
CA GLN A 342 30.67 -4.20 26.06
C GLN A 342 29.55 -5.00 25.39
N PHE A 343 28.28 -4.66 25.66
CA PHE A 343 27.13 -5.32 25.03
C PHE A 343 27.13 -5.14 23.51
N PHE A 344 27.28 -3.90 23.01
CA PHE A 344 27.25 -3.63 21.57
C PHE A 344 28.52 -4.10 20.84
N SER A 345 29.71 -4.02 21.46
CA SER A 345 30.93 -4.58 20.87
C SER A 345 30.87 -6.12 20.78
N ARG A 346 30.20 -6.81 21.72
CA ARG A 346 29.96 -8.26 21.60
C ARG A 346 28.99 -8.60 20.48
N LYS A 347 27.98 -7.74 20.22
CA LYS A 347 27.03 -7.93 19.13
C LYS A 347 27.69 -7.76 17.76
N GLN A 348 28.60 -6.79 17.59
CA GLN A 348 29.40 -6.67 16.36
C GLN A 348 30.34 -7.87 16.15
N LYS A 349 30.93 -8.38 17.24
CA LYS A 349 31.87 -9.51 17.19
C LYS A 349 31.21 -10.89 17.02
N ARG A 350 29.87 -10.99 17.00
CA ARG A 350 29.20 -12.23 16.65
C ARG A 350 29.40 -12.49 15.15
N VAL A 351 30.58 -13.00 14.80
CA VAL A 351 30.71 -13.98 13.72
C VAL A 351 29.86 -15.17 14.17
N TYR A 352 28.82 -15.48 13.41
CA TYR A 352 27.86 -16.53 13.76
C TYR A 352 28.59 -17.83 14.12
N PRO A 353 28.37 -18.40 15.32
CA PRO A 353 28.81 -19.76 15.58
C PRO A 353 28.02 -20.68 14.65
N THR A 354 28.74 -21.44 13.84
CA THR A 354 28.31 -22.48 12.89
C THR A 354 27.58 -23.65 13.59
N GLY A 355 26.48 -23.38 14.28
CA GLY A 355 25.85 -24.35 15.18
C GLY A 355 24.33 -24.46 15.17
N PHE A 356 23.59 -23.59 14.47
CA PHE A 356 22.16 -23.80 14.25
C PHE A 356 21.93 -24.30 12.82
N ALA A 357 21.88 -25.62 12.68
CA ALA A 357 21.50 -26.31 11.47
C ALA A 357 20.00 -26.07 11.20
N LEU A 358 19.68 -25.20 10.24
CA LEU A 358 18.36 -25.08 9.61
C LEU A 358 18.49 -24.34 8.27
N ASP A 359 19.31 -24.81 7.33
CA ASP A 359 19.47 -24.27 5.94
C ASP A 359 19.70 -22.74 5.78
N SER A 360 19.80 -21.99 6.88
CA SER A 360 19.82 -20.53 6.95
C SER A 360 21.20 -19.93 6.71
N ASN A 361 22.23 -20.78 6.65
CA ASN A 361 23.62 -20.36 6.47
C ASN A 361 23.88 -19.69 5.11
N ARG A 362 23.07 -19.96 4.07
CA ARG A 362 23.28 -19.33 2.74
C ARG A 362 22.94 -17.84 2.69
N TYR A 363 22.15 -17.33 3.64
CA TYR A 363 21.61 -15.95 3.59
C TYR A 363 22.17 -15.01 4.67
N THR A 364 22.90 -15.56 5.64
CA THR A 364 23.76 -14.79 6.55
C THR A 364 25.03 -14.26 5.86
N GLU A 365 25.28 -14.68 4.61
CA GLU A 365 26.44 -14.28 3.78
C GLU A 365 26.13 -13.14 2.80
N ILE A 366 24.90 -12.62 2.78
CA ILE A 366 24.57 -11.48 1.90
C ILE A 366 25.31 -10.25 2.41
N ASP A 367 26.25 -9.76 1.59
CA ASP A 367 26.93 -8.50 1.83
C ASP A 367 26.01 -7.33 1.48
N TRP A 368 25.20 -6.90 2.45
CA TRP A 368 24.30 -5.76 2.32
C TRP A 368 25.03 -4.43 2.07
N THR A 369 26.35 -4.36 2.18
CA THR A 369 27.12 -3.15 1.86
C THR A 369 27.23 -2.89 0.36
N GLN A 370 26.96 -3.90 -0.47
CA GLN A 370 26.92 -3.77 -1.93
C GLN A 370 25.63 -3.11 -2.43
N PHE A 371 24.66 -2.89 -1.54
CA PHE A 371 23.38 -2.27 -1.87
C PHE A 371 23.32 -0.84 -1.35
N THR A 372 22.74 0.04 -2.15
CA THR A 372 22.34 1.36 -1.70
C THR A 372 21.25 1.26 -0.63
N GLU A 373 21.13 2.27 0.23
CA GLU A 373 20.09 2.29 1.26
C GLU A 373 18.68 2.19 0.65
N ASP A 374 18.44 2.81 -0.51
CA ASP A 374 17.16 2.74 -1.20
C ASP A 374 16.84 1.34 -1.73
N GLN A 375 17.84 0.58 -2.19
CA GLN A 375 17.66 -0.83 -2.54
C GLN A 375 17.35 -1.67 -1.30
N VAL A 376 18.06 -1.46 -0.18
CA VAL A 376 17.75 -2.16 1.07
C VAL A 376 16.31 -1.87 1.53
N ARG A 377 15.85 -0.61 1.41
CA ARG A 377 14.45 -0.24 1.67
C ARG A 377 13.49 -1.01 0.78
N LEU A 378 13.80 -1.15 -0.52
CA LEU A 378 12.98 -1.94 -1.44
C LEU A 378 12.87 -3.42 -1.04
N PHE A 379 13.98 -4.06 -0.64
CA PHE A 379 13.94 -5.43 -0.13
C PHE A 379 13.06 -5.56 1.12
N LYS A 380 13.17 -4.63 2.06
CA LYS A 380 12.33 -4.61 3.27
C LYS A 380 10.84 -4.42 2.94
N ALA A 381 10.52 -3.52 2.00
CA ALA A 381 9.15 -3.27 1.56
C ALA A 381 8.56 -4.49 0.84
N THR A 382 9.32 -5.08 -0.08
CA THR A 382 8.94 -6.29 -0.83
C THR A 382 8.64 -7.45 0.11
N LEU A 383 9.48 -7.62 1.15
CA LEU A 383 9.35 -8.70 2.10
C LEU A 383 8.43 -8.37 3.26
N GLN A 384 7.61 -7.32 3.23
CA GLN A 384 6.75 -6.98 4.37
C GLN A 384 5.53 -7.91 4.50
N SER A 385 4.92 -8.36 3.41
CA SER A 385 3.74 -9.25 3.39
C SER A 385 3.81 -10.34 2.31
N ASP A 386 2.97 -11.37 2.42
CA ASP A 386 2.87 -12.41 1.38
C ASP A 386 2.29 -11.88 0.06
N ASP A 387 1.36 -10.93 0.13
CA ASP A 387 0.78 -10.28 -1.06
C ASP A 387 1.86 -9.49 -1.82
N GLN A 388 2.68 -8.69 -1.13
CA GLN A 388 3.82 -7.99 -1.74
C GLN A 388 4.83 -8.95 -2.38
N VAL A 389 5.20 -10.02 -1.66
CA VAL A 389 6.11 -11.05 -2.17
C VAL A 389 5.55 -11.69 -3.44
N LYS A 390 4.25 -12.01 -3.44
CA LYS A 390 3.57 -12.58 -4.60
C LYS A 390 3.58 -11.61 -5.78
N SER A 391 3.16 -10.35 -5.58
CA SER A 391 3.14 -9.34 -6.64
C SER A 391 4.52 -9.09 -7.24
N VAL A 392 5.56 -8.95 -6.41
CA VAL A 392 6.92 -8.75 -6.90
C VAL A 392 7.42 -9.99 -7.66
N ARG A 393 7.18 -11.20 -7.15
CA ARG A 393 7.54 -12.44 -7.85
C ARG A 393 6.87 -12.54 -9.22
N GLU A 394 5.58 -12.26 -9.30
CA GLU A 394 4.80 -12.29 -10.54
C GLU A 394 5.29 -11.25 -11.55
N THR A 395 5.73 -10.08 -11.09
CA THR A 395 6.34 -9.04 -11.94
C THR A 395 7.73 -9.43 -12.42
N LEU A 396 8.58 -10.02 -11.56
CA LEU A 396 9.90 -10.52 -11.94
C LEU A 396 9.80 -11.64 -12.99
N GLN A 397 8.85 -12.57 -12.80
CA GLN A 397 8.56 -13.58 -13.81
C GLN A 397 8.16 -12.95 -15.15
N ALA A 398 7.30 -11.93 -15.14
CA ALA A 398 6.92 -11.22 -16.36
C ALA A 398 8.11 -10.45 -16.99
N ALA A 399 8.99 -9.85 -16.18
CA ALA A 399 10.22 -9.22 -16.65
C ALA A 399 11.16 -10.23 -17.34
N SER A 400 11.28 -11.44 -16.77
CA SER A 400 12.02 -12.53 -17.40
C SER A 400 11.40 -12.92 -18.75
N GLN A 401 10.07 -12.97 -18.86
CA GLN A 401 9.38 -13.22 -20.15
C GLN A 401 9.64 -12.11 -21.17
N VAL A 402 9.65 -10.84 -20.75
CA VAL A 402 10.05 -9.70 -21.60
C VAL A 402 11.48 -9.88 -22.10
N ALA A 403 12.42 -10.24 -21.22
CA ALA A 403 13.80 -10.47 -21.60
C ALA A 403 13.96 -11.63 -22.60
N SER A 404 13.32 -12.77 -22.34
CA SER A 404 13.34 -13.92 -23.25
C SER A 404 12.70 -13.62 -24.61
N PHE A 405 11.61 -12.85 -24.62
CA PHE A 405 10.97 -12.44 -25.87
C PHE A 405 11.87 -11.46 -26.67
N THR A 406 12.47 -10.50 -25.99
CA THR A 406 13.45 -9.56 -26.56
C THR A 406 14.64 -10.29 -27.19
N GLU A 407 15.17 -11.31 -26.52
CA GLU A 407 16.24 -12.16 -27.05
C GLU A 407 15.80 -12.92 -28.31
N LYS A 408 14.57 -13.42 -28.35
CA LYS A 408 14.00 -14.08 -29.54
C LYS A 408 13.70 -13.16 -30.71
N LEU A 409 13.46 -11.87 -30.45
CA LEU A 409 13.33 -10.88 -31.53
C LEU A 409 14.67 -10.70 -32.25
N GLY A 410 15.79 -10.68 -31.50
CA GLY A 410 17.15 -10.71 -32.05
C GLY A 410 17.60 -9.46 -32.82
N ASP A 411 16.66 -8.64 -33.31
CA ASP A 411 16.90 -7.38 -33.99
C ASP A 411 16.70 -6.18 -33.06
N LYS A 412 17.68 -5.27 -33.05
CA LYS A 412 17.66 -4.10 -32.16
C LYS A 412 16.47 -3.17 -32.44
N THR A 413 16.10 -2.98 -33.69
CA THR A 413 14.98 -2.10 -34.09
C THR A 413 13.64 -2.70 -33.66
N MET A 414 13.46 -4.01 -33.79
CA MET A 414 12.29 -4.72 -33.28
C MET A 414 12.21 -4.66 -31.76
N VAL A 415 13.35 -4.78 -31.07
CA VAL A 415 13.43 -4.63 -29.61
C VAL A 415 13.03 -3.22 -29.18
N ASP A 416 13.58 -2.18 -29.83
CA ASP A 416 13.25 -0.78 -29.52
C ASP A 416 11.77 -0.47 -29.80
N THR A 417 11.22 -1.05 -30.87
CA THR A 417 9.79 -0.97 -31.20
C THR A 417 8.94 -1.66 -30.13
N PHE A 418 9.32 -2.86 -29.70
CA PHE A 418 8.61 -3.59 -28.65
C PHE A 418 8.66 -2.87 -27.30
N GLN A 419 9.79 -2.24 -26.94
CA GLN A 419 9.89 -1.42 -25.75
C GLN A 419 8.99 -0.18 -25.83
N THR A 420 8.88 0.43 -27.02
CA THR A 420 7.94 1.55 -27.26
C THR A 420 6.49 1.10 -27.07
N VAL A 421 6.13 -0.08 -27.58
CA VAL A 421 4.82 -0.73 -27.37
C VAL A 421 4.51 -0.91 -25.88
N LEU A 422 5.45 -1.45 -25.10
CA LEU A 422 5.24 -1.69 -23.67
C LEU A 422 4.98 -0.39 -22.88
N ASN A 423 5.46 0.75 -23.38
CA ASN A 423 5.25 2.05 -22.76
C ASN A 423 3.92 2.73 -23.17
N ASP A 424 3.20 2.19 -24.16
CA ASP A 424 1.86 2.66 -24.55
C ASP A 424 0.78 1.79 -23.88
N GLU A 425 0.29 2.27 -22.73
CA GLU A 425 -0.73 1.56 -21.95
C GLU A 425 -2.00 1.24 -22.76
N LYS A 426 -2.47 2.18 -23.57
CA LYS A 426 -3.71 2.00 -24.33
C LYS A 426 -3.52 0.88 -25.34
N PHE A 427 -2.39 0.90 -26.03
CA PHE A 427 -2.02 -0.14 -26.98
C PHE A 427 -1.85 -1.51 -26.30
N VAL A 428 -1.15 -1.59 -25.17
CA VAL A 428 -0.97 -2.85 -24.43
C VAL A 428 -2.31 -3.46 -24.00
N GLN A 429 -3.20 -2.66 -23.42
CA GLN A 429 -4.52 -3.14 -22.98
C GLN A 429 -5.37 -3.63 -24.15
N TRP A 430 -5.33 -2.90 -25.26
CA TRP A 430 -6.02 -3.28 -26.47
C TRP A 430 -5.47 -4.59 -27.05
N LEU A 431 -4.15 -4.69 -27.22
CA LEU A 431 -3.50 -5.86 -27.80
C LEU A 431 -3.72 -7.10 -26.90
N GLN A 432 -3.75 -6.92 -25.58
CA GLN A 432 -4.15 -7.99 -24.65
C GLN A 432 -5.58 -8.48 -24.93
N ALA A 433 -6.54 -7.58 -25.06
CA ALA A 433 -7.94 -7.94 -25.34
C ALA A 433 -8.09 -8.70 -26.67
N VAL A 434 -7.39 -8.24 -27.72
CA VAL A 434 -7.37 -8.94 -29.02
C VAL A 434 -6.75 -10.32 -28.90
N LEU A 435 -5.65 -10.45 -28.16
CA LEU A 435 -4.96 -11.71 -27.97
C LEU A 435 -5.72 -12.69 -27.05
N GLU A 436 -6.72 -12.23 -26.31
CA GLU A 436 -7.64 -13.07 -25.52
C GLU A 436 -8.80 -13.65 -26.37
N ASP A 437 -9.15 -13.01 -27.49
CA ASP A 437 -10.17 -13.50 -28.41
C ASP A 437 -9.56 -14.41 -29.50
N GLU A 438 -9.86 -15.71 -29.43
CA GLU A 438 -9.36 -16.69 -30.40
C GLU A 438 -9.76 -16.37 -31.85
N LYS A 439 -10.96 -15.83 -32.08
CA LYS A 439 -11.42 -15.46 -33.43
C LYS A 439 -10.67 -14.24 -33.96
N ALA A 440 -10.46 -13.25 -33.09
CA ALA A 440 -9.69 -12.07 -33.44
C ALA A 440 -8.23 -12.45 -33.76
N VAL A 441 -7.61 -13.33 -32.95
CA VAL A 441 -6.25 -13.85 -33.19
C VAL A 441 -6.12 -14.54 -34.54
N GLN A 442 -7.07 -15.42 -34.92
CA GLN A 442 -7.00 -16.15 -36.19
C GLN A 442 -7.17 -15.23 -37.41
N SER A 443 -8.06 -14.25 -37.30
CA SER A 443 -8.28 -13.25 -38.34
C SER A 443 -7.02 -12.38 -38.51
N LEU A 444 -6.48 -11.87 -37.38
CA LEU A 444 -5.25 -11.08 -37.37
C LEU A 444 -4.04 -11.85 -37.92
N LYS A 445 -3.86 -13.14 -37.59
CA LYS A 445 -2.79 -14.00 -38.15
C LYS A 445 -2.87 -14.10 -39.67
N THR A 446 -4.07 -14.20 -40.22
CA THR A 446 -4.29 -14.35 -41.66
C THR A 446 -3.95 -13.04 -42.38
N ILE A 447 -4.46 -11.92 -41.87
CA ILE A 447 -4.24 -10.59 -42.43
C ILE A 447 -2.75 -10.21 -42.36
N LEU A 448 -2.09 -10.42 -41.21
CA LEU A 448 -0.66 -10.11 -41.04
C LEU A 448 0.25 -10.92 -41.97
N LYS A 449 -0.16 -12.12 -42.40
CA LYS A 449 0.63 -12.95 -43.33
C LYS A 449 0.68 -12.34 -44.73
N ASP A 450 -0.38 -11.67 -45.14
CA ASP A 450 -0.56 -11.15 -46.49
C ASP A 450 -0.18 -9.65 -46.59
N ALA A 451 -0.26 -8.91 -45.49
CA ALA A 451 0.06 -7.48 -45.43
C ALA A 451 1.56 -7.20 -45.66
N LYS A 452 1.89 -6.36 -46.63
CA LYS A 452 3.28 -5.96 -46.94
C LYS A 452 3.73 -4.70 -46.22
N ASP A 453 2.80 -3.79 -45.99
CA ASP A 453 3.01 -2.50 -45.36
C ASP A 453 1.75 -2.08 -44.58
N PRO A 454 1.81 -1.03 -43.74
CA PRO A 454 0.66 -0.59 -42.97
C PRO A 454 -0.58 -0.18 -43.81
N GLU A 455 -0.38 0.31 -45.04
CA GLU A 455 -1.47 0.73 -45.92
C GLU A 455 -2.20 -0.49 -46.53
N ASP A 456 -1.44 -1.53 -46.88
CA ASP A 456 -1.95 -2.82 -47.33
C ASP A 456 -2.69 -3.58 -46.20
N LEU A 457 -2.16 -3.51 -44.96
CA LEU A 457 -2.84 -4.03 -43.78
C LEU A 457 -4.25 -3.44 -43.64
N MET A 458 -4.39 -2.14 -43.86
CA MET A 458 -5.68 -1.45 -43.76
C MET A 458 -6.70 -1.89 -44.80
N LEU A 459 -6.25 -2.12 -46.03
CA LEU A 459 -7.09 -2.65 -47.10
C LEU A 459 -7.54 -4.09 -46.83
N LEU A 460 -6.74 -4.88 -46.11
CA LEU A 460 -7.07 -6.25 -45.72
C LEU A 460 -8.01 -6.28 -44.52
N LEU A 461 -7.79 -5.42 -43.51
CA LEU A 461 -8.64 -5.28 -42.32
C LEU A 461 -10.06 -4.84 -42.67
N THR A 462 -10.22 -3.89 -43.60
CA THR A 462 -11.53 -3.41 -44.04
C THR A 462 -12.32 -4.41 -44.89
N LYS A 463 -11.67 -5.49 -45.35
CA LYS A 463 -12.30 -6.57 -46.11
C LYS A 463 -12.61 -7.82 -45.27
N ASP A 464 -12.17 -7.86 -44.01
CA ASP A 464 -12.44 -9.00 -43.13
C ASP A 464 -13.73 -8.77 -42.34
N ASP A 465 -14.79 -9.48 -42.73
CA ASP A 465 -16.10 -9.42 -42.08
C ASP A 465 -16.09 -9.97 -40.63
N LYS A 466 -14.98 -10.57 -40.18
CA LYS A 466 -14.85 -11.17 -38.84
C LYS A 466 -14.40 -10.18 -37.76
N LEU A 467 -13.75 -9.09 -38.15
CA LEU A 467 -13.40 -8.00 -37.23
C LEU A 467 -14.52 -6.97 -37.24
N ASN A 468 -14.92 -6.49 -36.08
CA ASN A 468 -15.91 -5.42 -36.04
C ASN A 468 -15.27 -4.07 -36.42
N GLN A 469 -16.09 -3.12 -36.85
CA GLN A 469 -15.61 -1.83 -37.35
C GLN A 469 -14.81 -1.04 -36.31
N LYS A 470 -15.07 -1.27 -35.02
CA LYS A 470 -14.31 -0.68 -33.93
C LYS A 470 -12.89 -1.26 -33.84
N GLU A 471 -12.74 -2.58 -33.91
CA GLU A 471 -11.44 -3.27 -33.93
C GLU A 471 -10.60 -2.87 -35.14
N VAL A 472 -11.21 -2.74 -36.32
CA VAL A 472 -10.53 -2.27 -37.54
C VAL A 472 -10.02 -0.84 -37.38
N THR A 473 -10.82 0.06 -36.80
CA THR A 473 -10.43 1.46 -36.57
C THR A 473 -9.33 1.56 -35.51
N GLU A 474 -9.38 0.74 -34.46
CA GLU A 474 -8.34 0.69 -33.43
C GLU A 474 -7.02 0.11 -33.99
N LEU A 475 -7.07 -0.92 -34.85
CA LEU A 475 -5.91 -1.46 -35.56
C LEU A 475 -5.23 -0.41 -36.46
N ASP A 476 -6.03 0.36 -37.21
CA ASP A 476 -5.57 1.47 -38.05
C ASP A 476 -4.87 2.56 -37.24
N GLU A 477 -5.49 2.98 -36.14
CA GLU A 477 -4.96 4.05 -35.31
C GLU A 477 -3.60 3.71 -34.69
N LEU A 478 -3.34 2.41 -34.51
CA LEU A 478 -2.22 1.91 -33.72
C LEU A 478 -1.07 1.35 -34.58
N ILE A 479 -1.34 0.62 -35.66
CA ILE A 479 -0.29 0.06 -36.55
C ILE A 479 0.05 1.06 -37.66
N LYS A 480 0.62 2.20 -37.25
CA LYS A 480 1.02 3.28 -38.18
C LYS A 480 2.46 3.18 -38.67
N SER A 481 3.23 2.24 -38.12
CA SER A 481 4.65 2.09 -38.45
C SER A 481 4.94 0.70 -38.98
N GLU A 482 5.85 0.64 -39.95
CA GLU A 482 6.35 -0.61 -40.50
C GLU A 482 7.01 -1.49 -39.42
N GLY A 483 7.66 -0.87 -38.43
CA GLY A 483 8.24 -1.58 -37.29
C GLY A 483 7.20 -2.33 -36.45
N LEU A 484 6.02 -1.73 -36.21
CA LEU A 484 4.94 -2.39 -35.46
C LEU A 484 4.33 -3.55 -36.24
N LEU A 485 4.15 -3.38 -37.54
CA LEU A 485 3.70 -4.44 -38.44
C LEU A 485 4.67 -5.63 -38.40
N GLN A 486 5.96 -5.37 -38.58
CA GLN A 486 7.00 -6.40 -38.54
C GLN A 486 7.09 -7.10 -37.18
N LEU A 487 6.93 -6.35 -36.08
CA LEU A 487 6.88 -6.90 -34.73
C LEU A 487 5.72 -7.89 -34.58
N LEU A 488 4.51 -7.51 -34.98
CA LEU A 488 3.33 -8.38 -34.89
C LEU A 488 3.44 -9.60 -35.79
N GLN A 489 3.88 -9.44 -37.04
CA GLN A 489 4.18 -10.54 -37.95
C GLN A 489 5.15 -11.54 -37.33
N THR A 490 6.28 -11.04 -36.82
CA THR A 490 7.34 -11.85 -36.19
C THR A 490 6.85 -12.57 -34.93
N SER A 491 5.96 -11.93 -34.17
CA SER A 491 5.39 -12.46 -32.93
C SER A 491 4.34 -13.52 -33.16
N MET A 492 3.57 -13.42 -34.24
CA MET A 492 2.43 -14.29 -34.52
C MET A 492 2.75 -15.46 -35.47
N VAL A 493 4.02 -15.59 -35.90
CA VAL A 493 4.49 -16.71 -36.76
C VAL A 493 4.16 -18.09 -36.19
N ASN A 494 4.27 -18.26 -34.87
CA ASN A 494 3.96 -19.51 -34.21
C ASN A 494 3.38 -19.29 -32.81
N ASP A 495 2.77 -20.35 -32.26
CA ASP A 495 2.08 -20.26 -30.97
C ASP A 495 3.03 -20.05 -29.79
N GLU A 496 4.30 -20.48 -29.91
CA GLU A 496 5.32 -20.25 -28.89
C GLU A 496 5.63 -18.76 -28.74
N ARG A 497 5.94 -18.06 -29.84
CA ARG A 497 6.23 -16.61 -29.84
C ARG A 497 5.01 -15.79 -29.46
N MET A 498 3.83 -16.19 -29.91
CA MET A 498 2.58 -15.55 -29.51
C MET A 498 2.35 -15.67 -28.01
N THR A 499 2.61 -16.85 -27.44
CA THR A 499 2.51 -17.08 -25.98
C THR A 499 3.51 -16.23 -25.21
N MET A 500 4.74 -16.07 -25.72
CA MET A 500 5.75 -15.18 -25.12
C MET A 500 5.31 -13.71 -25.19
N LEU A 501 4.78 -13.25 -26.33
CA LEU A 501 4.24 -11.90 -26.48
C LEU A 501 3.09 -11.67 -25.48
N LYS A 502 2.10 -12.58 -25.40
CA LYS A 502 0.98 -12.48 -24.44
C LYS A 502 1.48 -12.32 -23.00
N LYS A 503 2.47 -13.13 -22.59
CA LYS A 503 3.07 -13.06 -21.26
C LYS A 503 3.84 -11.76 -21.04
N ALA A 504 4.59 -11.29 -22.05
CA ALA A 504 5.39 -10.08 -21.97
C ALA A 504 4.51 -8.81 -21.91
N LEU A 505 3.39 -8.76 -22.65
CA LEU A 505 2.41 -7.67 -22.54
C LEU A 505 1.79 -7.57 -21.14
N GLY A 506 1.68 -8.70 -20.44
CA GLY A 506 1.24 -8.75 -19.04
C GLY A 506 2.18 -8.03 -18.05
N PHE A 507 3.39 -7.66 -18.47
CA PHE A 507 4.38 -7.02 -17.61
C PHE A 507 3.92 -5.66 -17.09
N GLU A 508 3.41 -4.78 -17.94
CA GLU A 508 3.10 -3.39 -17.54
C GLU A 508 2.00 -3.31 -16.47
N GLY A 509 0.95 -4.14 -16.60
CA GLY A 509 -0.11 -4.24 -15.58
C GLY A 509 0.41 -4.78 -14.24
N ARG A 510 1.37 -5.72 -14.27
CA ARG A 510 2.01 -6.27 -13.06
C ARG A 510 2.99 -5.28 -12.44
N LEU A 511 3.76 -4.57 -13.26
CA LEU A 511 4.66 -3.50 -12.83
C LEU A 511 3.88 -2.41 -12.12
N ARG A 512 2.75 -1.97 -12.70
CA ARG A 512 1.85 -1.01 -12.04
C ARG A 512 1.33 -1.51 -10.70
N SER A 513 0.94 -2.78 -10.63
CA SER A 513 0.47 -3.37 -9.37
C SER A 513 1.57 -3.32 -8.28
N VAL A 514 2.83 -3.58 -8.66
CA VAL A 514 3.98 -3.43 -7.75
C VAL A 514 4.24 -1.97 -7.41
N ASP A 515 4.18 -1.07 -8.38
CA ASP A 515 4.33 0.38 -8.17
C ASP A 515 3.30 0.89 -7.16
N ASP A 516 2.02 0.54 -7.32
CA ASP A 516 0.93 0.92 -6.41
C ASP A 516 1.18 0.40 -4.99
N ILE A 517 1.59 -0.86 -4.86
CA ILE A 517 1.88 -1.50 -3.57
C ILE A 517 3.09 -0.84 -2.89
N LEU A 518 4.18 -0.58 -3.62
CA LEU A 518 5.40 0.02 -3.05
C LEU A 518 5.19 1.50 -2.72
N CYS A 519 4.48 2.24 -3.57
CA CYS A 519 4.16 3.65 -3.36
C CYS A 519 3.09 3.85 -2.29
N SER A 520 2.33 2.81 -1.92
CA SER A 520 1.24 2.95 -0.94
C SER A 520 1.69 3.44 0.44
N THR A 521 2.97 3.25 0.76
CA THR A 521 3.57 3.67 2.01
C THR A 521 4.46 4.91 1.88
N GLU A 522 4.61 5.47 0.67
CA GLU A 522 5.40 6.67 0.40
C GLU A 522 4.52 7.93 0.35
N LEU A 523 5.12 9.09 0.63
CA LEU A 523 4.41 10.36 0.54
C LEU A 523 4.23 10.78 -0.92
N ASP A 524 3.13 11.45 -1.20
CA ASP A 524 3.01 12.30 -2.39
C ASP A 524 3.80 13.60 -2.17
N THR A 525 5.12 13.49 -2.30
CA THR A 525 6.07 14.58 -2.06
C THR A 525 5.83 15.77 -2.96
N LYS A 526 5.32 15.57 -4.18
CA LYS A 526 5.01 16.65 -5.12
C LYS A 526 3.82 17.46 -4.62
N LYS A 527 2.71 16.80 -4.29
CA LYS A 527 1.52 17.48 -3.75
C LYS A 527 1.83 18.25 -2.45
N LEU A 528 2.66 17.68 -1.58
CA LEU A 528 3.08 18.35 -0.33
C LEU A 528 3.98 19.56 -0.61
N LEU A 529 4.92 19.44 -1.55
CA LEU A 529 5.75 20.57 -1.98
C LEU A 529 4.90 21.68 -2.59
N ASP A 530 3.97 21.35 -3.49
CA ASP A 530 3.06 22.33 -4.11
C ASP A 530 2.22 23.06 -3.04
N GLY A 531 1.75 22.33 -2.02
CA GLY A 531 1.04 22.91 -0.87
C GLY A 531 1.90 23.87 -0.05
N ILE A 532 3.17 23.50 0.21
CA ILE A 532 4.14 24.35 0.89
C ILE A 532 4.42 25.63 0.10
N LEU A 533 4.73 25.50 -1.19
CA LEU A 533 5.09 26.61 -2.07
C LEU A 533 3.93 27.57 -2.33
N SER A 534 2.70 27.07 -2.28
CA SER A 534 1.48 27.89 -2.40
C SER A 534 1.22 28.73 -1.13
N ASN A 535 1.79 28.36 0.01
CA ASN A 535 1.65 29.11 1.26
C ASN A 535 2.87 30.01 1.49
N GLN A 536 2.72 31.30 1.18
CA GLN A 536 3.79 32.28 1.29
C GLN A 536 4.39 32.39 2.71
N LYS A 537 3.55 32.30 3.75
CA LYS A 537 4.02 32.35 5.15
C LYS A 537 4.92 31.15 5.45
N ILE A 538 4.48 29.94 5.10
CA ILE A 538 5.25 28.70 5.28
C ILE A 538 6.55 28.76 4.48
N THR A 539 6.49 29.16 3.21
CA THR A 539 7.65 29.23 2.32
C THR A 539 8.72 30.17 2.87
N GLN A 540 8.36 31.39 3.27
CA GLN A 540 9.30 32.37 3.83
C GLN A 540 9.93 31.88 5.15
N SER A 541 9.14 31.19 5.96
CA SER A 541 9.61 30.57 7.20
C SER A 541 10.69 29.53 6.93
N LEU A 542 10.41 28.65 5.97
CA LEU A 542 11.33 27.58 5.60
C LEU A 542 12.62 28.15 5.03
N LYS A 543 12.56 29.18 4.17
CA LYS A 543 13.76 29.89 3.69
C LYS A 543 14.67 30.33 4.82
N GLU A 544 14.11 30.99 5.83
CA GLU A 544 14.88 31.50 6.96
C GLU A 544 15.42 30.40 7.88
N ILE A 545 14.68 29.29 8.02
CA ILE A 545 15.11 28.11 8.79
C ILE A 545 16.26 27.38 8.09
N VAL A 546 16.18 27.21 6.76
CA VAL A 546 17.19 26.43 6.01
C VAL A 546 18.41 27.28 5.61
N LYS A 547 18.37 28.60 5.80
CA LYS A 547 19.42 29.54 5.39
C LYS A 547 20.77 29.29 6.06
N ASP A 548 20.76 28.96 7.36
CA ASP A 548 21.97 28.67 8.12
C ASP A 548 21.94 27.27 8.75
N ASP A 549 23.12 26.67 8.91
CA ASP A 549 23.24 25.28 9.33
C ASP A 549 22.91 25.06 10.82
N VAL A 550 22.97 26.12 11.65
CA VAL A 550 22.64 26.03 13.07
C VAL A 550 21.13 25.89 13.25
N ARG A 551 20.35 26.75 12.62
CA ARG A 551 18.88 26.67 12.64
C ARG A 551 18.38 25.42 11.94
N LEU A 552 18.99 25.06 10.81
CA LEU A 552 18.67 23.82 10.11
C LEU A 552 18.88 22.60 11.03
N LYS A 553 19.98 22.56 11.79
CA LYS A 553 20.25 21.46 12.74
C LYS A 553 19.20 21.39 13.85
N LEU A 554 18.83 22.52 14.43
CA LEU A 554 17.77 22.58 15.45
C LEU A 554 16.41 22.16 14.87
N PHE A 555 16.12 22.57 13.64
CA PHE A 555 14.90 22.19 12.95
C PHE A 555 14.86 20.69 12.63
N LYS A 556 15.96 20.12 12.14
CA LYS A 556 16.10 18.67 11.96
C LYS A 556 15.78 17.93 13.25
N SER A 557 16.30 18.38 14.39
CA SER A 557 15.95 17.79 15.70
C SER A 557 14.47 17.95 16.05
N ALA A 558 13.87 19.13 15.80
CA ALA A 558 12.46 19.37 16.07
C ALA A 558 11.52 18.45 15.27
N LEU A 559 11.90 18.12 14.04
CA LEU A 559 11.14 17.19 13.22
C LEU A 559 11.15 15.78 13.80
N GLU A 560 12.11 15.40 14.65
CA GLU A 560 12.29 14.01 15.12
C GLU A 560 11.43 13.66 16.34
N GLY A 561 10.97 14.62 17.14
CA GLY A 561 10.18 14.31 18.33
C GLY A 561 9.56 15.53 19.01
N LYS A 562 8.49 15.30 19.77
CA LYS A 562 7.69 16.37 20.41
C LYS A 562 8.46 17.17 21.46
N GLU A 563 9.44 16.56 22.13
CA GLU A 563 10.25 17.23 23.15
C GLU A 563 11.21 18.24 22.50
N GLU A 564 11.74 17.88 21.35
CA GLU A 564 12.70 18.66 20.57
C GLU A 564 12.05 19.91 19.96
N ILE A 565 10.74 19.85 19.67
CA ILE A 565 9.94 21.01 19.25
C ILE A 565 10.04 22.15 20.27
N LYS A 566 9.98 21.85 21.57
CA LYS A 566 10.05 22.89 22.63
C LYS A 566 11.40 23.60 22.63
N ASN A 567 12.49 22.84 22.43
CA ASN A 567 13.84 23.38 22.36
C ASN A 567 14.01 24.28 21.11
N PHE A 568 13.48 23.84 19.98
CA PHE A 568 13.47 24.61 18.74
C PHE A 568 12.66 25.90 18.84
N LEU A 569 11.46 25.84 19.41
CA LEU A 569 10.61 27.00 19.66
C LEU A 569 11.32 28.04 20.55
N SER A 570 12.02 27.57 21.59
CA SER A 570 12.75 28.44 22.50
C SER A 570 13.94 29.13 21.84
N ALA A 571 14.57 28.47 20.85
CA ALA A 571 15.70 29.02 20.11
C ALA A 571 15.30 29.96 18.96
N LEU A 572 14.12 29.78 18.36
CA LEU A 572 13.64 30.61 17.25
C LEU A 572 12.97 31.92 17.67
N GLY A 573 12.37 31.98 18.85
CA GLY A 573 11.63 33.16 19.33
C GLY A 573 10.26 33.41 18.67
N ASP A 574 9.94 32.76 17.54
CA ASP A 574 8.63 32.83 16.87
C ASP A 574 7.86 31.50 17.03
N LYS A 575 6.90 31.49 17.96
CA LYS A 575 6.14 30.29 18.33
C LYS A 575 5.04 29.94 17.32
N ASP A 576 4.46 30.95 16.66
CA ASP A 576 3.32 30.75 15.77
C ASP A 576 3.76 30.10 14.45
N LEU A 577 4.96 30.44 13.99
CA LEU A 577 5.58 29.91 12.78
C LEU A 577 5.86 28.40 12.86
N ALA A 578 6.55 27.98 13.92
CA ALA A 578 6.91 26.59 14.14
C ALA A 578 5.68 25.73 14.46
N TYR A 579 4.65 26.28 15.08
CA TYR A 579 3.39 25.58 15.28
C TYR A 579 2.69 25.25 13.95
N VAL A 580 2.63 26.20 13.01
CA VAL A 580 2.06 25.95 11.68
C VAL A 580 2.86 24.89 10.91
N LEU A 581 4.20 24.92 11.01
CA LEU A 581 5.06 23.98 10.30
C LEU A 581 4.96 22.53 10.81
N LEU A 582 4.70 22.35 12.10
CA LEU A 582 4.80 21.07 12.79
C LEU A 582 3.43 20.49 13.18
N LYS A 583 2.33 21.18 12.85
CA LYS A 583 0.96 20.71 13.12
C LYS A 583 0.54 19.59 12.18
N ASP A 584 0.91 19.68 10.91
CA ASP A 584 0.59 18.66 9.90
C ASP A 584 1.71 17.62 9.84
N MET A 585 1.36 16.37 10.17
CA MET A 585 2.30 15.25 10.16
C MET A 585 2.77 14.88 8.76
N ASP A 586 1.95 15.03 7.72
CA ASP A 586 2.42 14.78 6.34
C ASP A 586 3.47 15.81 5.95
N GLN A 587 3.28 17.06 6.36
CA GLN A 587 4.26 18.12 6.17
C GLN A 587 5.55 17.85 6.95
N VAL A 588 5.47 17.44 8.22
CA VAL A 588 6.65 17.04 9.03
C VAL A 588 7.42 15.92 8.35
N PHE A 589 6.72 14.88 7.89
CA PHE A 589 7.31 13.75 7.19
C PHE A 589 7.96 14.15 5.87
N PHE A 590 7.31 14.99 5.07
CA PHE A 590 7.90 15.55 3.86
C PHE A 590 9.17 16.34 4.17
N LEU A 591 9.12 17.23 5.18
CA LEU A 591 10.25 18.07 5.55
C LEU A 591 11.44 17.23 6.03
N ARG A 592 11.21 16.14 6.78
CA ARG A 592 12.29 15.19 7.15
C ARG A 592 13.00 14.65 5.91
N VAL A 593 12.26 14.25 4.87
CA VAL A 593 12.83 13.75 3.61
C VAL A 593 13.56 14.86 2.86
N ALA A 594 12.95 16.05 2.77
CA ALA A 594 13.48 17.18 2.03
C ALA A 594 14.85 17.66 2.55
N ILE A 595 15.10 17.54 3.86
CA ILE A 595 16.37 17.98 4.48
C ILE A 595 17.21 16.83 5.03
N LYS A 596 16.92 15.58 4.65
CA LYS A 596 17.57 14.40 5.23
C LYS A 596 19.08 14.35 5.01
N ASP A 597 19.53 14.75 3.82
CA ASP A 597 20.95 14.81 3.43
C ASP A 597 21.29 16.15 2.77
N ASP A 598 22.58 16.45 2.65
CA ASP A 598 23.06 17.75 2.17
C ASP A 598 22.66 18.01 0.72
N TYR A 599 22.63 16.97 -0.12
CA TYR A 599 22.21 17.06 -1.51
C TYR A 599 20.75 17.51 -1.62
N ARG A 600 19.82 16.82 -0.94
CA ARG A 600 18.40 17.19 -0.93
C ARG A 600 18.17 18.54 -0.26
N THR A 601 18.89 18.83 0.83
CA THR A 601 18.80 20.13 1.51
C THR A 601 19.15 21.26 0.56
N ASN A 602 20.21 21.12 -0.25
CA ASN A 602 20.62 22.13 -1.21
C ASN A 602 19.62 22.30 -2.35
N LEU A 603 19.07 21.20 -2.89
CA LEU A 603 18.00 21.28 -3.89
C LEU A 603 16.72 21.89 -3.31
N PHE A 604 16.37 21.57 -2.07
CA PHE A 604 15.21 22.14 -1.39
C PHE A 604 15.37 23.64 -1.16
N ARG A 605 16.55 24.09 -0.70
CA ARG A 605 16.91 25.52 -0.62
C ARG A 605 16.71 26.21 -1.97
N ALA A 606 17.20 25.61 -3.05
CA ALA A 606 17.06 26.16 -4.40
C ALA A 606 15.59 26.21 -4.86
N ALA A 607 14.81 25.16 -4.59
CA ALA A 607 13.38 25.07 -4.94
C ALA A 607 12.51 26.09 -4.19
N LEU A 608 12.88 26.46 -2.95
CA LEU A 608 12.21 27.54 -2.22
C LEU A 608 12.45 28.91 -2.86
N GLU A 609 13.60 29.12 -3.50
CA GLU A 609 13.97 30.40 -4.13
C GLU A 609 13.51 30.53 -5.58
N ASN A 610 13.57 29.47 -6.38
CA ASN A 610 13.30 29.50 -7.81
C ASN A 610 12.35 28.35 -8.23
N LYS A 611 11.25 28.72 -8.92
CA LYS A 611 10.28 27.78 -9.49
C LYS A 611 10.89 26.79 -10.48
N GLU A 612 11.93 27.17 -11.23
CA GLU A 612 12.60 26.25 -12.17
C GLU A 612 13.34 25.12 -11.43
N GLN A 613 13.84 25.41 -10.23
CA GLN A 613 14.57 24.44 -9.40
C GLN A 613 13.63 23.42 -8.73
N VAL A 614 12.32 23.70 -8.68
CA VAL A 614 11.30 22.76 -8.20
C VAL A 614 11.35 21.46 -8.99
N LYS A 615 11.51 21.54 -10.32
CA LYS A 615 11.59 20.34 -11.17
C LYS A 615 12.76 19.45 -10.80
N HIS A 616 13.95 20.03 -10.61
CA HIS A 616 15.15 19.28 -10.23
C HIS A 616 15.02 18.63 -8.85
N PHE A 617 14.40 19.33 -7.89
CA PHE A 617 14.15 18.76 -6.58
C PHE A 617 13.13 17.61 -6.63
N VAL A 618 12.03 17.77 -7.39
CA VAL A 618 11.04 16.70 -7.59
C VAL A 618 11.69 15.48 -8.26
N GLU A 619 12.49 15.66 -9.30
CA GLU A 619 13.24 14.58 -9.96
C GLU A 619 14.17 13.85 -8.98
N ALA A 620 14.84 14.57 -8.08
CA ALA A 620 15.70 13.98 -7.07
C ALA A 620 14.93 13.16 -6.03
N LEU A 621 13.72 13.60 -5.64
CA LEU A 621 12.83 12.83 -4.76
C LEU A 621 12.26 11.61 -5.47
N ASP A 622 11.82 11.76 -6.72
CA ASP A 622 11.23 10.68 -7.50
C ASP A 622 12.23 9.55 -7.73
N LYS A 623 13.51 9.85 -7.97
CA LYS A 623 14.56 8.82 -8.08
C LYS A 623 14.67 7.90 -6.86
N LYS A 624 14.29 8.37 -5.67
CA LYS A 624 14.36 7.60 -4.41
C LYS A 624 13.06 6.87 -4.06
N LYS A 625 11.99 7.05 -4.84
CA LYS A 625 10.74 6.31 -4.67
C LYS A 625 10.96 4.84 -4.95
N LEU A 626 10.38 3.97 -4.13
CA LEU A 626 10.63 2.52 -4.19
C LEU A 626 10.26 1.91 -5.55
N ALA A 627 9.21 2.41 -6.20
CA ALA A 627 8.84 2.02 -7.57
C ALA A 627 9.97 2.29 -8.58
N ASN A 628 10.61 3.45 -8.50
CA ASN A 628 11.71 3.81 -9.39
C ASN A 628 13.00 3.06 -9.06
N VAL A 629 13.24 2.78 -7.77
CA VAL A 629 14.33 1.89 -7.34
C VAL A 629 14.11 0.48 -7.88
N PHE A 630 12.87 -0.03 -7.84
CA PHE A 630 12.51 -1.33 -8.40
C PHE A 630 12.78 -1.38 -9.91
N LYS A 631 12.32 -0.37 -10.67
CA LYS A 631 12.63 -0.23 -12.11
C LYS A 631 14.13 -0.16 -12.40
N SER A 632 14.93 0.41 -11.49
CA SER A 632 16.39 0.41 -11.60
C SER A 632 16.96 -1.00 -11.39
N ILE A 633 16.50 -1.74 -10.37
CA ILE A 633 16.91 -3.13 -10.13
C ILE A 633 16.64 -4.01 -11.35
N LEU A 634 15.50 -3.84 -12.02
CA LEU A 634 15.15 -4.62 -13.21
C LEU A 634 16.17 -4.51 -14.36
N LYS A 635 17.03 -3.49 -14.36
CA LYS A 635 18.10 -3.29 -15.35
C LYS A 635 19.41 -4.01 -14.99
N GLU A 636 19.55 -4.48 -13.76
CA GLU A 636 20.78 -5.07 -13.24
C GLU A 636 20.62 -6.56 -12.93
N LYS A 637 21.11 -7.41 -13.83
CA LYS A 637 20.94 -8.88 -13.78
C LYS A 637 21.25 -9.52 -12.41
N ASN A 638 22.32 -9.08 -11.74
CA ASN A 638 22.71 -9.62 -10.44
C ASN A 638 21.72 -9.23 -9.33
N GLN A 639 21.19 -8.00 -9.37
CA GLN A 639 20.21 -7.52 -8.39
C GLN A 639 18.84 -8.15 -8.61
N VAL A 640 18.43 -8.35 -9.88
CA VAL A 640 17.21 -9.10 -10.23
C VAL A 640 17.26 -10.49 -9.62
N ARG A 641 18.35 -11.24 -9.84
CA ARG A 641 18.50 -12.60 -9.31
C ARG A 641 18.39 -12.65 -7.78
N LEU A 642 19.01 -11.69 -7.08
CA LEU A 642 18.93 -11.64 -5.62
C LEU A 642 17.52 -11.28 -5.13
N LEU A 643 16.79 -10.44 -5.87
CA LEU A 643 15.40 -10.13 -5.55
C LEU A 643 14.46 -11.31 -5.85
N GLU A 644 14.67 -12.04 -6.95
CA GLU A 644 14.00 -13.29 -7.28
C GLU A 644 14.20 -14.34 -6.17
N ASP A 645 15.46 -14.51 -5.76
CA ASP A 645 15.81 -15.37 -4.63
C ASP A 645 15.10 -14.89 -3.37
N ALA A 646 15.06 -13.59 -3.05
CA ALA A 646 14.40 -13.07 -1.85
C ALA A 646 12.89 -13.35 -1.80
N VAL A 647 12.21 -13.36 -2.94
CA VAL A 647 10.75 -13.53 -3.00
C VAL A 647 10.29 -14.97 -3.14
N THR A 648 11.17 -15.98 -3.07
CA THR A 648 10.74 -17.39 -3.03
C THR A 648 10.19 -17.79 -1.66
N LYS A 649 9.31 -18.80 -1.62
CA LYS A 649 8.74 -19.29 -0.35
C LYS A 649 9.82 -19.83 0.61
N GLN A 650 10.86 -20.46 0.07
CA GLN A 650 11.90 -21.17 0.85
C GLN A 650 12.90 -20.20 1.51
N SER A 651 13.24 -19.11 0.85
CA SER A 651 14.31 -18.17 1.25
C SER A 651 13.81 -16.90 1.93
N LYS A 652 12.54 -16.51 1.72
CA LYS A 652 11.93 -15.27 2.26
C LYS A 652 12.22 -15.05 3.74
N ALA A 653 12.09 -16.11 4.56
CA ALA A 653 12.34 -16.02 5.99
C ALA A 653 13.83 -15.71 6.30
N GLY A 654 14.74 -16.33 5.56
CA GLY A 654 16.19 -16.09 5.66
C GLY A 654 16.57 -14.65 5.30
N PHE A 655 16.04 -14.12 4.20
CA PHE A 655 16.26 -12.71 3.83
C PHE A 655 15.68 -11.74 4.86
N ARG A 656 14.47 -11.99 5.38
CA ARG A 656 13.87 -11.18 6.46
C ARG A 656 14.76 -11.16 7.70
N PHE A 657 15.29 -12.32 8.08
CA PHE A 657 16.20 -12.45 9.21
C PHE A 657 17.51 -11.66 8.96
N SER A 658 18.13 -11.85 7.80
CA SER A 658 19.38 -11.18 7.40
C SER A 658 19.24 -9.65 7.40
N LEU A 659 18.13 -9.11 6.89
CA LEU A 659 17.83 -7.67 6.93
C LEU A 659 17.66 -7.14 8.36
N ASN A 660 16.96 -7.86 9.23
CA ASN A 660 16.79 -7.45 10.62
C ASN A 660 18.13 -7.48 11.37
N ASP A 661 18.98 -8.46 11.08
CA ASP A 661 20.29 -8.56 11.70
C ASP A 661 21.24 -7.46 11.23
N ARG A 662 21.27 -7.17 9.91
CA ARG A 662 21.96 -6.00 9.36
C ARG A 662 21.60 -4.73 10.12
N ASP A 663 20.31 -4.45 10.30
CA ASP A 663 19.85 -3.24 10.99
C ASP A 663 20.28 -3.21 12.46
N ARG A 664 20.26 -4.35 13.15
CA ARG A 664 20.76 -4.48 14.54
C ARG A 664 22.27 -4.24 14.60
N MET A 665 23.04 -4.77 13.66
CA MET A 665 24.48 -4.58 13.58
C MET A 665 24.83 -3.12 13.32
N MET A 666 24.19 -2.49 12.33
CA MET A 666 24.40 -1.07 12.04
C MET A 666 24.03 -0.19 13.24
N LEU A 667 22.94 -0.49 13.96
CA LEU A 667 22.60 0.23 15.19
C LEU A 667 23.69 0.04 16.25
N ALA A 668 24.23 -1.18 16.41
CA ALA A 668 25.31 -1.44 17.36
C ALA A 668 26.60 -0.66 17.01
N GLU A 669 26.92 -0.51 15.73
CA GLU A 669 28.01 0.34 15.25
C GLU A 669 27.78 1.82 15.55
N GLU A 670 26.56 2.33 15.31
CA GLU A 670 26.20 3.71 15.63
C GLU A 670 26.28 3.99 17.14
N MET A 671 25.81 3.04 17.97
CA MET A 671 25.95 3.11 19.44
C MET A 671 27.41 3.17 19.85
N GLU A 672 28.29 2.35 19.26
CA GLU A 672 29.72 2.35 19.60
C GLU A 672 30.44 3.64 19.18
N LYS A 673 30.18 4.13 17.96
CA LYS A 673 30.74 5.40 17.47
C LYS A 673 30.34 6.57 18.38
N ASN A 674 29.10 6.56 18.89
CA ASN A 674 28.63 7.59 19.82
C ASN A 674 29.44 7.61 21.14
N PHE A 675 29.81 6.45 21.69
CA PHE A 675 30.68 6.38 22.87
C PHE A 675 32.10 6.95 22.62
N ILE A 676 32.58 6.93 21.38
CA ILE A 676 33.90 7.48 21.02
C ILE A 676 33.83 9.01 20.88
N GLN A 677 32.75 9.55 20.30
CA GLN A 677 32.59 11.00 20.08
C GLN A 677 32.38 11.80 21.38
N VAL A 678 31.74 11.23 22.40
CA VAL A 678 31.60 11.87 23.72
C VAL A 678 32.98 12.14 24.36
N LYS A 679 33.93 11.20 24.24
CA LYS A 679 35.29 11.35 24.81
C LYS A 679 36.12 12.48 24.20
N VAL A 680 35.95 12.78 22.91
CA VAL A 680 36.69 13.87 22.23
C VAL A 680 36.15 15.25 22.60
N SER A 681 34.89 15.31 23.05
CA SER A 681 34.24 16.54 23.50
C SER A 681 34.67 16.90 24.91
N ASP A 682 34.76 15.91 25.81
CA ASP A 682 35.20 16.11 27.20
C ASP A 682 36.72 16.36 27.32
N SER A 683 37.54 15.80 26.42
CA SER A 683 38.99 16.04 26.41
C SER A 683 39.41 17.41 25.84
N ARG A 684 38.47 18.23 25.35
CA ARG A 684 38.72 19.62 24.91
C ARG A 684 38.27 20.66 25.93
N ILE A 685 37.76 20.23 27.08
CA ILE A 685 37.30 21.09 28.18
C ILE A 685 38.22 20.98 29.42
N ASN A 686 39.23 20.11 29.40
CA ASN A 686 40.29 20.06 30.43
C ASN A 686 41.58 20.68 29.95
#